data_AF-A0A3M2S1I9-F1
#
_entry.id   AF-A0A3M2S1I9-F1
#
_cell.length_a   1.000
_cell.length_b   1.000
_cell.length_c   1.000
_cell.angle_alpha   90.00
_cell.angle_beta   90.00
_cell.angle_gamma   90.00
#
_symmetry.space_group_name_H-M   'P 1'
#
loop_
_entity.id
_entity.type
_entity.pdbx_description
1 polymer ?
#
loop_
_entity_poly.entity_id
_entity_poly.type
_entity_poly.pdbx_seq_one_letter_code
_entity_poly.pdbx_strand_id
1 'polypeptide(L)'
;MKVLIALLLSALVGRVGGLGSTDTITWGGDNSRTGYQTNHNMDPAVVGSPQFDIVFKTSLPGRYIGAAEQIFSQPLVYTPSGGTTQYVFLATTQNNIYKLDAKTGEILASRKLHIPFLTADLDGCVDVNPTVGVTATGVIDPSTDTWYLTAKTYIDQTAGQVAQGRPAGRYYVHAINVNDLTERPNFPINLEGLIANNNPERMFTGGIHHQRPGLLHTGQYVYAGFASHCVQYNFTGWIIGWDKTTGKIVEKWAAEGKGVPNTIQGAGIWMSGGGLASDNAGSMFFASGNGYASQLSTIPVNGFTPPTAMEQAAVHMSINDDGSLSVIDFFMPFEKQELDGADKDLGTSPLELLPSQFSCGDIKRMGVVTGKSGKTYWLNLDDLGGYRNGLNSKDRVIQTFQNENSVYAGAGVYPLEGGYIYINVIQYPTHVFKFSCTNGVPYFTKVADSPTKNAYILGVSHGTTTSLNGQPGTGLLWVSDVQNTNFKIYDAVPKDGYLNVIRNFTIVGITKFSRPVFGDGMAYIGTTLGYFYGLGATNKVPLNCTSPVDFGTADFQDVTNPQTVNCTASFDMTVTGIDLADGTNYNISTVPTLPLTLTKGKSFTFKAQFFPKSIGRLGGTVNIQTTGVTDDSYSKTTRVRLTGVGKSTSALLSVNPKSVTFAGLVTGTDPDRETVLLSNDGTNQLQVSAVLYSNTSADGPFDTWTGSGSLKVGKFSLTDIPATIDGGISTAVSIRPDTSSAGNFQGWVKFVTTGGNGTVYMAASAGDPASALLEFQTPDGSGWVAYESGKPFTFGNVTENTSRSLRFRVTNNVAPGGVKLSLTVSKPPFGVAGLIRAANQIDLAEGTLLSPGQSQTAVLTCTVPKSQWNLEPYNGTAQWTMNTNDPTWDKQFVQFFCNAVTEQAAPLLPNGLGQYRYVGCFKENNPGRQLSTLLYGDETNTNKMCINACGQKGSTFCGTQYRRECWSGNKIPNLKVDDKNCNFDCSGDLNQICGGNGIDGAGAYISLFADTLAWDGTFGTIGGDDGPKGPYVNPGVYGYNSIGCYTEATTGRALRTGKGVDSPTVANCVQACKAGSFTATAATTSLLDLFLRLSGSVPCSATVTRPSFARFEFDYQFFDGECLDQQQYREQQYDIQYWIWKHFK
;
A
#
# COMPACT_ATOMS: atom_id res chain seq x y z
N MET A 1 7.76 -18.77 61.82
CA MET A 1 7.20 -17.70 60.94
C MET A 1 8.19 -17.22 59.87
N LYS A 2 9.32 -16.55 60.20
CA LYS A 2 10.24 -15.99 59.18
C LYS A 2 10.74 -16.98 58.12
N VAL A 3 11.08 -18.22 58.50
CA VAL A 3 11.50 -19.28 57.55
C VAL A 3 10.37 -19.74 56.63
N LEU A 4 9.12 -19.78 57.13
CA LEU A 4 7.95 -20.16 56.35
C LEU A 4 7.60 -19.08 55.30
N ILE A 5 7.76 -17.80 55.67
CA ILE A 5 7.57 -16.65 54.78
C ILE A 5 8.61 -16.66 53.66
N ALA A 6 9.88 -16.98 53.96
CA ALA A 6 10.92 -17.11 52.94
C ALA A 6 10.63 -18.24 51.94
N LEU A 7 10.15 -19.40 52.41
CA LEU A 7 9.74 -20.53 51.56
C LEU A 7 8.51 -20.22 50.70
N LEU A 8 7.53 -19.47 51.22
CA LEU A 8 6.38 -18.99 50.45
C LEU A 8 6.77 -17.93 49.40
N LEU A 9 7.71 -17.03 49.71
CA LEU A 9 8.25 -16.08 48.73
C LEU A 9 9.05 -16.77 47.61
N SER A 10 9.83 -17.81 47.91
CA SER A 10 10.50 -18.60 46.86
C SER A 10 9.54 -19.47 46.04
N ALA A 11 8.41 -19.89 46.59
CA ALA A 11 7.35 -20.60 45.86
C ALA A 11 6.47 -19.65 45.01
N LEU A 12 6.45 -18.35 45.33
CA LEU A 12 5.78 -17.30 44.55
C LEU A 12 6.63 -16.76 43.39
N VAL A 13 7.92 -17.09 43.33
CA VAL A 13 8.71 -16.96 42.09
C VAL A 13 8.33 -18.14 41.17
N GLY A 14 7.10 -18.12 40.68
CA GLY A 14 6.76 -18.84 39.45
C GLY A 14 7.74 -18.39 38.37
N ARG A 15 8.24 -19.34 37.56
CA ARG A 15 9.11 -19.03 36.42
C ARG A 15 8.29 -18.29 35.35
N VAL A 16 8.05 -17.00 35.56
CA VAL A 16 7.72 -16.08 34.49
C VAL A 16 8.97 -16.06 33.61
N GLY A 17 8.89 -16.76 32.47
CA GLY A 17 9.90 -16.65 31.43
C GLY A 17 9.92 -15.21 30.95
N GLY A 18 10.88 -14.43 31.44
CA GLY A 18 11.08 -13.07 30.97
C GLY A 18 11.42 -13.09 29.50
N LEU A 19 10.77 -12.22 28.73
CA LEU A 19 11.17 -11.89 27.36
C LEU A 19 12.69 -11.62 27.32
N GLY A 20 13.40 -12.16 26.34
CA GLY A 20 14.83 -11.86 26.17
C GLY A 20 15.01 -10.36 26.04
N SER A 21 16.01 -9.79 26.71
CA SER A 21 16.13 -8.34 26.85
C SER A 21 16.32 -7.59 25.52
N THR A 22 16.71 -8.33 24.48
CA THR A 22 16.97 -7.91 23.10
C THR A 22 15.99 -8.55 22.10
N ASP A 23 14.85 -9.07 22.54
CA ASP A 23 13.85 -9.70 21.66
C ASP A 23 12.87 -8.65 21.06
N THR A 24 12.41 -8.87 19.83
CA THR A 24 11.39 -8.08 19.14
C THR A 24 10.24 -9.00 18.70
N ILE A 25 9.23 -9.16 19.57
CA ILE A 25 8.14 -10.16 19.41
C ILE A 25 6.88 -9.65 18.71
N THR A 26 6.78 -8.36 18.41
CA THR A 26 5.64 -7.76 17.70
C THR A 26 6.07 -6.63 16.76
N TRP A 27 5.14 -6.15 15.94
CA TRP A 27 5.38 -5.02 15.04
C TRP A 27 5.70 -3.75 15.84
N GLY A 28 6.80 -3.07 15.50
CA GLY A 28 7.22 -1.86 16.20
C GLY A 28 7.82 -2.07 17.60
N GLY A 29 8.13 -3.32 17.99
CA GLY A 29 8.77 -3.63 19.28
C GLY A 29 7.78 -3.94 20.40
N ASP A 30 6.79 -3.07 20.59
CA ASP A 30 5.78 -3.18 21.64
C ASP A 30 4.37 -2.81 21.13
N ASN A 31 3.40 -2.77 22.03
CA ASN A 31 2.01 -2.40 21.72
C ASN A 31 1.76 -0.88 21.68
N SER A 32 2.72 -0.02 22.05
CA SER A 32 2.63 1.44 21.80
C SER A 32 2.78 1.77 20.31
N ARG A 33 3.43 0.85 19.57
CA ARG A 33 3.68 0.92 18.12
C ARG A 33 4.70 1.97 17.68
N THR A 34 5.30 2.72 18.61
CA THR A 34 6.21 3.84 18.35
C THR A 34 7.57 3.51 17.74
N GLY A 35 7.97 2.22 17.75
CA GLY A 35 9.26 1.80 17.21
C GLY A 35 10.48 2.20 18.04
N TYR A 36 10.31 2.59 19.31
CA TYR A 36 11.43 2.91 20.20
C TYR A 36 11.98 1.66 20.91
N GLN A 37 13.24 1.34 20.63
CA GLN A 37 13.88 0.08 20.98
C GLN A 37 15.04 0.31 21.97
N THR A 38 14.81 0.07 23.26
CA THR A 38 15.68 0.53 24.35
C THR A 38 16.91 -0.33 24.64
N ASN A 39 16.92 -1.62 24.27
CA ASN A 39 17.85 -2.61 24.82
C ASN A 39 18.27 -3.66 23.77
N HIS A 40 18.83 -3.21 22.64
CA HIS A 40 19.26 -4.09 21.53
C HIS A 40 20.77 -4.06 21.27
N ASN A 41 21.55 -3.56 22.24
CA ASN A 41 23.01 -3.40 22.14
C ASN A 41 23.48 -2.60 20.91
N MET A 42 22.63 -1.68 20.43
CA MET A 42 22.92 -0.76 19.32
C MET A 42 23.68 0.49 19.81
N ASP A 43 24.99 0.34 20.03
CA ASP A 43 25.89 1.47 20.35
C ASP A 43 26.22 2.27 19.07
N PRO A 44 25.94 3.59 19.01
CA PRO A 44 26.37 4.45 17.90
C PRO A 44 27.85 4.34 17.52
N ALA A 45 28.74 4.12 18.49
CA ALA A 45 30.18 3.98 18.24
C ALA A 45 30.55 2.67 17.52
N VAL A 46 29.70 1.65 17.63
CA VAL A 46 29.80 0.41 16.85
C VAL A 46 29.12 0.60 15.50
N VAL A 47 27.87 1.09 15.48
CA VAL A 47 27.05 1.24 14.27
C VAL A 47 27.65 2.21 13.25
N GLY A 48 28.25 3.31 13.69
CA GLY A 48 28.98 4.26 12.84
C GLY A 48 30.32 3.76 12.31
N SER A 49 30.76 2.57 12.73
CA SER A 49 32.10 2.08 12.40
C SER A 49 32.13 1.16 11.17
N PRO A 50 33.30 1.01 10.51
CA PRO A 50 33.49 0.02 9.44
C PRO A 50 33.20 -1.43 9.85
N GLN A 51 33.18 -1.74 11.15
CA GLN A 51 32.89 -3.07 11.67
C GLN A 51 31.39 -3.39 11.69
N PHE A 52 30.50 -2.40 11.64
CA PHE A 52 29.07 -2.65 11.47
C PHE A 52 28.75 -2.73 9.98
N ASP A 53 28.47 -3.94 9.52
CA ASP A 53 28.29 -4.27 8.10
C ASP A 53 27.29 -5.42 7.94
N ILE A 54 27.00 -5.82 6.70
CA ILE A 54 26.18 -6.99 6.37
C ILE A 54 26.95 -8.26 6.80
N VAL A 55 26.48 -8.89 7.88
CA VAL A 55 27.04 -10.14 8.41
C VAL A 55 26.59 -11.32 7.56
N PHE A 56 25.32 -11.33 7.11
CA PHE A 56 24.79 -12.38 6.26
C PHE A 56 23.73 -11.88 5.27
N LYS A 57 23.58 -12.64 4.18
CA LYS A 57 22.51 -12.51 3.19
C LYS A 57 21.93 -13.91 2.91
N THR A 58 20.83 -14.24 3.57
CA THR A 58 20.16 -15.53 3.42
C THR A 58 19.30 -15.52 2.15
N SER A 59 19.47 -16.55 1.31
CA SER A 59 18.62 -16.80 0.15
C SER A 59 17.45 -17.68 0.56
N LEU A 60 16.22 -17.23 0.33
CA LEU A 60 15.02 -18.01 0.65
C LEU A 60 14.70 -19.00 -0.49
N PRO A 61 14.39 -20.27 -0.17
CA PRO A 61 14.26 -21.33 -1.17
C PRO A 61 12.92 -21.32 -1.93
N GLY A 62 11.87 -20.67 -1.42
CA GLY A 62 10.53 -20.75 -1.99
C GLY A 62 10.43 -20.16 -3.39
N ARG A 63 9.77 -20.88 -4.29
CA ARG A 63 9.42 -20.42 -5.63
C ARG A 63 7.99 -20.83 -5.94
N TYR A 64 7.19 -19.89 -6.41
CA TYR A 64 5.80 -20.11 -6.80
C TYR A 64 5.52 -19.26 -8.04
N ILE A 65 4.92 -19.85 -9.09
CA ILE A 65 4.78 -19.24 -10.43
C ILE A 65 6.07 -18.60 -10.96
N GLY A 66 7.21 -19.23 -10.68
CA GLY A 66 8.56 -18.74 -11.03
C GLY A 66 9.07 -17.55 -10.19
N ALA A 67 8.23 -16.91 -9.38
CA ALA A 67 8.59 -15.76 -8.57
C ALA A 67 9.35 -16.17 -7.29
N ALA A 68 10.29 -15.30 -6.89
CA ALA A 68 10.95 -15.37 -5.58
C ALA A 68 10.00 -14.96 -4.44
N GLU A 69 10.36 -15.32 -3.21
CA GLU A 69 9.61 -14.94 -2.03
C GLU A 69 9.75 -13.45 -1.71
N GLN A 70 8.71 -12.89 -1.08
CA GLN A 70 8.68 -11.49 -0.67
C GLN A 70 8.35 -11.41 0.81
N ILE A 71 9.11 -10.59 1.53
CA ILE A 71 8.97 -10.36 2.96
C ILE A 71 8.23 -9.04 3.16
N PHE A 72 6.91 -9.11 3.33
CA PHE A 72 6.08 -7.95 3.71
C PHE A 72 5.84 -7.86 5.22
N SER A 73 5.73 -9.01 5.89
CA SER A 73 5.70 -9.06 7.35
C SER A 73 7.05 -8.63 7.91
N GLN A 74 7.05 -7.69 8.86
CA GLN A 74 8.23 -7.42 9.67
C GLN A 74 8.70 -8.74 10.31
N PRO A 75 9.98 -9.11 10.20
CA PRO A 75 10.54 -10.22 10.96
C PRO A 75 10.30 -10.06 12.46
N LEU A 76 10.24 -11.18 13.18
CA LEU A 76 10.26 -11.21 14.63
C LEU A 76 11.58 -11.81 15.12
N VAL A 77 12.06 -11.35 16.26
CA VAL A 77 13.30 -11.82 16.88
C VAL A 77 12.96 -12.30 18.28
N TYR A 78 13.27 -13.56 18.61
CA TYR A 78 12.84 -14.14 19.87
C TYR A 78 13.79 -15.22 20.39
N THR A 79 13.92 -15.30 21.71
CA THR A 79 14.69 -16.30 22.45
C THR A 79 13.72 -17.27 23.16
N PRO A 80 13.49 -18.49 22.64
CA PRO A 80 12.52 -19.43 23.19
C PRO A 80 12.77 -19.82 24.64
N SER A 81 11.69 -20.13 25.34
CA SER A 81 11.73 -20.42 26.77
C SER A 81 12.68 -21.58 27.11
N GLY A 82 13.60 -21.34 28.06
CA GLY A 82 14.62 -22.29 28.47
C GLY A 82 15.85 -22.39 27.54
N GLY A 83 15.88 -21.67 26.42
CA GLY A 83 17.06 -21.52 25.57
C GLY A 83 17.92 -20.29 25.92
N THR A 84 19.11 -20.21 25.31
CA THR A 84 19.97 -19.01 25.31
C THR A 84 20.26 -18.49 23.90
N THR A 85 19.73 -19.15 22.87
CA THR A 85 19.95 -18.80 21.46
C THR A 85 18.75 -18.01 20.95
N GLN A 86 19.04 -16.82 20.44
CA GLN A 86 18.05 -15.97 19.78
C GLN A 86 17.84 -16.43 18.33
N TYR A 87 16.60 -16.40 17.85
CA TYR A 87 16.23 -16.78 16.48
C TYR A 87 15.45 -15.66 15.80
N VAL A 88 15.51 -15.62 14.46
CA VAL A 88 14.61 -14.83 13.63
C VAL A 88 13.48 -15.72 13.12
N PHE A 89 12.25 -15.23 13.26
CA PHE A 89 11.03 -15.82 12.70
C PHE A 89 10.56 -14.97 11.53
N LEU A 90 10.40 -15.62 10.38
CA LEU A 90 10.15 -14.96 9.10
C LEU A 90 8.97 -15.63 8.40
N ALA A 91 8.05 -14.82 7.87
CA ALA A 91 6.97 -15.28 7.01
C ALA A 91 7.03 -14.57 5.65
N THR A 92 6.43 -15.17 4.62
CA THR A 92 6.48 -14.64 3.25
C THR A 92 5.10 -14.63 2.57
N THR A 93 4.99 -13.83 1.50
CA THR A 93 3.78 -13.80 0.65
C THR A 93 3.48 -15.14 -0.03
N GLN A 94 4.40 -16.11 0.01
CA GLN A 94 4.19 -17.48 -0.49
C GLN A 94 3.66 -18.45 0.58
N ASN A 95 3.30 -17.95 1.77
CA ASN A 95 2.85 -18.73 2.94
C ASN A 95 3.90 -19.74 3.46
N ASN A 96 5.18 -19.50 3.21
CA ASN A 96 6.26 -20.20 3.91
C ASN A 96 6.62 -19.42 5.18
N ILE A 97 6.97 -20.18 6.22
CA ILE A 97 7.52 -19.68 7.47
C ILE A 97 8.89 -20.32 7.75
N TYR A 98 9.77 -19.56 8.38
CA TYR A 98 11.14 -19.95 8.66
C TYR A 98 11.54 -19.60 10.10
N LYS A 99 12.39 -20.45 10.68
CA LYS A 99 13.18 -20.18 11.88
C LYS A 99 14.65 -20.15 11.47
N LEU A 100 15.30 -19.02 11.72
CA LEU A 100 16.70 -18.80 11.36
C LEU A 100 17.54 -18.53 12.62
N ASP A 101 18.80 -18.92 12.63
CA ASP A 101 19.77 -18.44 13.62
C ASP A 101 19.93 -16.91 13.48
N ALA A 102 19.83 -16.18 14.60
CA ALA A 102 19.85 -14.73 14.58
C ALA A 102 21.22 -14.11 14.25
N LYS A 103 22.32 -14.85 14.45
CA LYS A 103 23.69 -14.37 14.21
C LYS A 103 24.22 -14.77 12.84
N THR A 104 23.91 -15.99 12.37
CA THR A 104 24.43 -16.54 11.11
C THR A 104 23.47 -16.42 9.93
N GLY A 105 22.15 -16.30 10.18
CA GLY A 105 21.13 -16.33 9.14
C GLY A 105 20.89 -17.72 8.54
N GLU A 106 21.40 -18.78 9.17
CA GLU A 106 21.14 -20.17 8.76
C GLU A 106 19.66 -20.53 8.95
N ILE A 107 19.02 -21.12 7.95
CA ILE A 107 17.64 -21.63 8.06
C ILE A 107 17.67 -22.97 8.80
N LEU A 108 17.21 -22.97 10.06
CA LEU A 108 17.21 -24.14 10.93
C LEU A 108 15.92 -24.98 10.78
N ALA A 109 14.80 -24.32 10.50
CA ALA A 109 13.54 -24.98 10.18
C ALA A 109 12.72 -24.15 9.19
N SER A 110 11.90 -24.82 8.39
CA SER A 110 10.92 -24.18 7.51
C SER A 110 9.63 -25.00 7.42
N ARG A 111 8.51 -24.33 7.18
CA ARG A 111 7.21 -24.97 6.92
C ARG A 111 6.42 -24.14 5.92
N LYS A 112 5.75 -24.81 4.98
CA LYS A 112 4.71 -24.19 4.16
C LYS A 112 3.37 -24.36 4.87
N LEU A 113 2.66 -23.27 5.11
CA LEU A 113 1.37 -23.28 5.79
C LEU A 113 0.25 -23.68 4.81
N HIS A 114 0.20 -23.01 3.66
CA HIS A 114 -0.82 -23.18 2.62
C HIS A 114 -0.23 -22.82 1.24
N ILE A 115 -0.96 -23.01 0.13
CA ILE A 115 -0.65 -22.29 -1.12
C ILE A 115 -0.92 -20.79 -0.95
N PRO A 116 -0.21 -19.87 -1.61
CA PRO A 116 -0.57 -18.45 -1.58
C PRO A 116 -1.77 -18.14 -2.48
N PHE A 117 -2.51 -17.09 -2.13
CA PHE A 117 -3.51 -16.49 -3.00
C PHE A 117 -2.81 -15.76 -4.17
N LEU A 118 -3.37 -15.74 -5.37
CA LEU A 118 -2.77 -15.08 -6.53
C LEU A 118 -3.37 -13.70 -6.79
N THR A 119 -2.49 -12.73 -7.04
CA THR A 119 -2.85 -11.35 -7.39
C THR A 119 -3.66 -11.27 -8.69
N ALA A 120 -3.60 -12.30 -9.54
CA ALA A 120 -4.40 -12.43 -10.76
C ALA A 120 -5.92 -12.43 -10.50
N ASP A 121 -6.39 -12.82 -9.31
CA ASP A 121 -7.80 -12.75 -8.92
C ASP A 121 -8.26 -11.34 -8.48
N LEU A 122 -7.36 -10.33 -8.45
CA LEU A 122 -7.63 -8.99 -7.91
C LEU A 122 -7.83 -7.92 -8.98
N ASP A 123 -8.37 -8.26 -10.15
CA ASP A 123 -8.81 -7.33 -11.20
C ASP A 123 -7.81 -6.19 -11.50
N GLY A 124 -6.51 -6.52 -11.55
CA GLY A 124 -5.42 -5.58 -11.84
C GLY A 124 -4.76 -4.89 -10.62
N CYS A 125 -5.20 -5.16 -9.38
CA CYS A 125 -4.56 -4.63 -8.17
C CYS A 125 -3.20 -5.29 -7.88
N VAL A 126 -2.12 -4.76 -8.47
CA VAL A 126 -0.75 -5.30 -8.36
C VAL A 126 0.07 -4.74 -7.18
N ASP A 127 -0.56 -4.25 -6.10
CA ASP A 127 0.15 -3.64 -4.96
C ASP A 127 1.07 -4.64 -4.22
N VAL A 128 0.67 -5.90 -4.13
CA VAL A 128 1.50 -7.03 -3.71
C VAL A 128 1.37 -8.07 -4.82
N ASN A 129 2.48 -8.43 -5.47
CA ASN A 129 2.45 -9.17 -6.74
C ASN A 129 3.68 -10.10 -6.87
N PRO A 130 3.52 -11.36 -7.30
CA PRO A 130 2.29 -11.97 -7.85
C PRO A 130 1.51 -12.86 -6.87
N THR A 131 2.01 -13.00 -5.62
CA THR A 131 1.41 -13.81 -4.56
C THR A 131 0.99 -12.92 -3.39
N VAL A 132 -0.16 -13.22 -2.80
CA VAL A 132 -0.62 -12.67 -1.53
C VAL A 132 -0.73 -13.82 -0.54
N GLY A 133 -0.07 -13.66 0.60
CA GLY A 133 -0.03 -14.66 1.66
C GLY A 133 0.08 -13.97 3.01
N VAL A 134 1.02 -14.42 3.84
CA VAL A 134 1.40 -13.67 5.04
C VAL A 134 2.00 -12.33 4.62
N THR A 135 1.23 -11.27 4.81
CA THR A 135 1.63 -9.88 4.52
C THR A 135 1.80 -9.08 5.82
N ALA A 136 0.92 -9.33 6.78
CA ALA A 136 0.97 -8.72 8.10
C ALA A 136 2.05 -9.35 8.99
N THR A 137 2.51 -8.55 9.94
CA THR A 137 3.42 -9.00 11.00
C THR A 137 2.64 -9.77 12.05
N GLY A 138 3.04 -11.02 12.30
CA GLY A 138 2.49 -11.81 13.41
C GLY A 138 2.92 -11.30 14.78
N VAL A 139 2.64 -12.06 15.82
CA VAL A 139 3.06 -11.75 17.19
C VAL A 139 3.42 -13.03 17.95
N ILE A 140 4.52 -12.99 18.70
CA ILE A 140 4.93 -14.11 19.57
C ILE A 140 4.43 -13.84 20.98
N ASP A 141 3.72 -14.82 21.54
CA ASP A 141 3.40 -14.90 22.96
C ASP A 141 4.54 -15.62 23.71
N PRO A 142 5.37 -14.89 24.47
CA PRO A 142 6.52 -15.48 25.17
C PRO A 142 6.09 -16.36 26.36
N SER A 143 4.83 -16.27 26.81
CA SER A 143 4.34 -17.13 27.91
C SER A 143 4.05 -18.56 27.45
N THR A 144 3.93 -18.81 26.14
CA THR A 144 3.60 -20.12 25.58
C THR A 144 4.54 -20.58 24.47
N ASP A 145 5.57 -19.82 24.10
CA ASP A 145 6.42 -20.10 22.93
C ASP A 145 5.59 -20.22 21.63
N THR A 146 4.59 -19.34 21.44
CA THR A 146 3.65 -19.44 20.31
C THR A 146 3.64 -18.19 19.44
N TRP A 147 3.85 -18.37 18.14
CA TRP A 147 3.76 -17.33 17.12
C TRP A 147 2.39 -17.37 16.43
N TYR A 148 1.60 -16.32 16.61
CA TYR A 148 0.32 -16.12 15.91
C TYR A 148 0.53 -15.29 14.66
N LEU A 149 -0.12 -15.68 13.55
CA LEU A 149 -0.08 -14.95 12.28
C LEU A 149 -1.33 -15.26 11.44
N THR A 150 -1.59 -14.44 10.41
CA THR A 150 -2.65 -14.71 9.43
C THR A 150 -2.07 -15.00 8.05
N ALA A 151 -2.69 -15.92 7.31
CA ALA A 151 -2.30 -16.29 5.96
C ALA A 151 -3.49 -16.20 5.00
N LYS A 152 -3.34 -15.44 3.90
CA LYS A 152 -4.29 -15.45 2.79
C LYS A 152 -4.01 -16.64 1.87
N THR A 153 -5.04 -17.38 1.48
CA THR A 153 -4.92 -18.57 0.64
C THR A 153 -6.23 -18.83 -0.12
N TYR A 154 -6.42 -20.03 -0.65
CA TYR A 154 -7.65 -20.52 -1.25
C TYR A 154 -8.29 -21.64 -0.43
N ILE A 155 -9.55 -21.98 -0.73
CA ILE A 155 -10.20 -23.16 -0.16
C ILE A 155 -9.62 -24.47 -0.71
N ASP A 156 -9.36 -24.55 -2.01
CA ASP A 156 -8.70 -25.72 -2.60
C ASP A 156 -7.17 -25.55 -2.56
N GLN A 157 -6.52 -26.32 -1.69
CA GLN A 157 -5.08 -26.37 -1.54
C GLN A 157 -4.37 -27.24 -2.60
N THR A 158 -5.13 -27.95 -3.44
CA THR A 158 -4.64 -28.96 -4.39
C THR A 158 -4.61 -28.49 -5.84
N ALA A 159 -5.30 -27.39 -6.20
CA ALA A 159 -5.37 -26.84 -7.56
C ALA A 159 -4.03 -26.36 -8.19
N GLY A 160 -2.90 -26.53 -7.50
CA GLY A 160 -1.58 -26.22 -8.06
C GLY A 160 -1.28 -24.72 -8.06
N GLN A 161 -0.84 -24.18 -9.19
CA GLN A 161 -0.34 -22.81 -9.34
C GLN A 161 -1.25 -21.93 -10.21
N VAL A 162 -2.57 -22.09 -10.09
CA VAL A 162 -3.58 -21.34 -10.86
C VAL A 162 -4.45 -20.46 -9.96
N ALA A 163 -5.02 -19.40 -10.54
CA ALA A 163 -5.98 -18.53 -9.88
C ALA A 163 -7.33 -19.26 -9.76
N GLN A 164 -8.09 -19.00 -8.68
CA GLN A 164 -9.32 -19.74 -8.35
C GLN A 164 -10.56 -18.84 -8.19
N GLY A 165 -10.41 -17.54 -8.42
CA GLY A 165 -11.44 -16.54 -8.17
C GLY A 165 -11.49 -16.05 -6.72
N ARG A 166 -11.90 -14.79 -6.55
CA ARG A 166 -12.10 -14.17 -5.22
C ARG A 166 -13.00 -14.99 -4.27
N PRO A 167 -14.12 -15.62 -4.71
CA PRO A 167 -14.95 -16.45 -3.82
C PRO A 167 -14.24 -17.69 -3.24
N ALA A 168 -13.15 -18.16 -3.86
CA ALA A 168 -12.33 -19.24 -3.33
C ALA A 168 -11.30 -18.76 -2.29
N GLY A 169 -11.04 -17.45 -2.18
CA GLY A 169 -10.05 -16.88 -1.27
C GLY A 169 -10.44 -17.01 0.20
N ARG A 170 -9.50 -17.40 1.06
CA ARG A 170 -9.68 -17.63 2.51
C ARG A 170 -8.62 -16.90 3.31
N TYR A 171 -8.95 -16.59 4.56
CA TYR A 171 -7.98 -16.21 5.59
C TYR A 171 -7.97 -17.27 6.70
N TYR A 172 -6.78 -17.75 7.02
CA TYR A 172 -6.55 -18.60 8.18
C TYR A 172 -5.73 -17.86 9.24
N VAL A 173 -6.13 -17.99 10.50
CA VAL A 173 -5.30 -17.68 11.67
C VAL A 173 -4.52 -18.94 12.03
N HIS A 174 -3.20 -18.81 12.13
CA HIS A 174 -2.29 -19.86 12.58
C HIS A 174 -1.75 -19.55 13.97
N ALA A 175 -1.42 -20.60 14.72
CA ALA A 175 -0.71 -20.53 15.99
C ALA A 175 0.40 -21.58 15.96
N ILE A 176 1.64 -21.10 15.88
CA ILE A 176 2.81 -21.93 15.55
C ILE A 176 3.72 -22.05 16.77
N ASN A 177 4.13 -23.26 17.12
CA ASN A 177 5.18 -23.48 18.11
C ASN A 177 6.53 -22.97 17.57
N VAL A 178 7.14 -22.00 18.23
CA VAL A 178 8.42 -21.39 17.78
C VAL A 178 9.61 -22.35 17.86
N ASN A 179 9.46 -23.49 18.54
CA ASN A 179 10.52 -24.47 18.70
C ASN A 179 10.71 -25.35 17.45
N ASP A 180 9.60 -25.88 16.91
CA ASP A 180 9.56 -26.91 15.84
C ASP A 180 8.70 -26.54 14.62
N LEU A 181 8.05 -25.36 14.64
CA LEU A 181 7.10 -24.87 13.64
C LEU A 181 5.81 -25.71 13.46
N THR A 182 5.47 -26.56 14.42
CA THR A 182 4.19 -27.29 14.46
C THR A 182 3.00 -26.37 14.77
N GLU A 183 1.79 -26.76 14.36
CA GLU A 183 0.55 -26.03 14.68
C GLU A 183 0.11 -26.36 16.11
N ARG A 184 -0.37 -25.36 16.86
CA ARG A 184 -1.00 -25.57 18.16
C ARG A 184 -2.40 -26.21 18.01
N PRO A 185 -2.89 -26.96 19.01
CA PRO A 185 -4.27 -27.44 19.03
C PRO A 185 -5.29 -26.31 18.84
N ASN A 186 -6.42 -26.61 18.20
CA ASN A 186 -7.50 -25.69 17.81
C ASN A 186 -7.17 -24.71 16.65
N PHE A 187 -5.98 -24.78 16.06
CA PHE A 187 -5.57 -24.00 14.89
C PHE A 187 -5.29 -24.93 13.69
N PRO A 188 -5.36 -24.42 12.43
CA PRO A 188 -5.71 -23.05 12.06
C PRO A 188 -7.22 -22.78 12.05
N ILE A 189 -7.61 -21.52 12.24
CA ILE A 189 -9.01 -21.06 12.25
C ILE A 189 -9.33 -20.37 10.93
N ASN A 190 -10.40 -20.77 10.24
CA ASN A 190 -10.89 -20.09 9.04
C ASN A 190 -11.76 -18.87 9.43
N LEU A 191 -11.51 -17.71 8.81
CA LEU A 191 -12.27 -16.47 9.04
C LEU A 191 -13.40 -16.22 8.02
N GLU A 192 -13.55 -17.08 7.01
CA GLU A 192 -14.57 -16.91 5.95
C GLU A 192 -16.00 -16.93 6.51
N GLY A 193 -16.85 -16.02 6.03
CA GLY A 193 -18.29 -16.05 6.31
C GLY A 193 -18.70 -15.43 7.65
N LEU A 194 -17.78 -14.85 8.41
CA LEU A 194 -18.09 -14.18 9.68
C LEU A 194 -19.00 -12.97 9.46
N ILE A 195 -20.19 -12.98 10.05
CA ILE A 195 -21.14 -11.86 10.07
C ILE A 195 -20.72 -10.84 11.14
N ALA A 196 -20.72 -9.53 10.84
CA ALA A 196 -20.27 -8.54 11.82
C ALA A 196 -21.20 -8.44 13.05
N ASN A 197 -20.62 -8.39 14.25
CA ASN A 197 -21.35 -8.22 15.52
C ASN A 197 -22.18 -6.93 15.53
N ASN A 198 -21.64 -5.85 14.95
CA ASN A 198 -22.25 -4.53 14.93
C ASN A 198 -22.92 -4.18 13.59
N ASN A 199 -22.88 -5.04 12.56
CA ASN A 199 -23.63 -4.86 11.31
C ASN A 199 -23.99 -6.21 10.66
N PRO A 200 -25.17 -6.79 10.95
CA PRO A 200 -25.57 -8.10 10.45
C PRO A 200 -25.68 -8.23 8.92
N GLU A 201 -25.72 -7.11 8.17
CA GLU A 201 -25.75 -7.13 6.71
C GLU A 201 -24.36 -7.35 6.09
N ARG A 202 -23.29 -7.29 6.89
CA ARG A 202 -21.90 -7.44 6.43
C ARG A 202 -21.31 -8.80 6.81
N MET A 203 -20.67 -9.41 5.82
CA MET A 203 -19.98 -10.69 5.92
C MET A 203 -18.51 -10.52 5.53
N PHE A 204 -17.60 -11.05 6.34
CA PHE A 204 -16.19 -11.12 6.01
C PHE A 204 -15.96 -12.18 4.92
N THR A 205 -15.26 -11.78 3.85
CA THR A 205 -14.88 -12.67 2.74
C THR A 205 -13.40 -12.51 2.43
N GLY A 206 -12.64 -13.59 2.53
CA GLY A 206 -11.18 -13.57 2.50
C GLY A 206 -10.61 -13.16 1.15
N GLY A 207 -11.35 -13.41 0.06
CA GLY A 207 -10.97 -13.01 -1.30
C GLY A 207 -10.75 -11.51 -1.49
N ILE A 208 -11.63 -10.65 -0.95
CA ILE A 208 -11.59 -9.20 -1.19
C ILE A 208 -10.80 -8.43 -0.12
N HIS A 209 -10.79 -8.93 1.12
CA HIS A 209 -10.10 -8.26 2.23
C HIS A 209 -8.57 -8.54 2.19
N HIS A 210 -7.79 -7.63 2.78
CA HIS A 210 -6.34 -7.74 2.98
C HIS A 210 -5.99 -7.47 4.44
N GLN A 211 -5.40 -8.46 5.11
CA GLN A 211 -4.79 -8.33 6.43
C GLN A 211 -3.33 -7.88 6.24
N ARG A 212 -3.08 -6.59 6.51
CA ARG A 212 -1.75 -5.95 6.44
C ARG A 212 -1.27 -5.40 7.80
N PRO A 213 -2.12 -4.79 8.66
CA PRO A 213 -1.71 -4.35 9.99
C PRO A 213 -1.06 -5.44 10.83
N GLY A 214 0.02 -5.11 11.55
CA GLY A 214 0.62 -6.01 12.53
C GLY A 214 -0.36 -6.44 13.63
N LEU A 215 -0.28 -7.69 14.07
CA LEU A 215 -1.16 -8.25 15.09
C LEU A 215 -0.94 -7.61 16.47
N LEU A 216 -2.02 -7.43 17.22
CA LEU A 216 -2.01 -7.02 18.61
C LEU A 216 -2.34 -8.20 19.51
N HIS A 217 -1.37 -8.62 20.34
CA HIS A 217 -1.60 -9.54 21.46
C HIS A 217 -1.64 -8.73 22.74
N THR A 218 -2.73 -8.85 23.50
CA THR A 218 -2.88 -8.26 24.84
C THR A 218 -3.69 -9.20 25.73
N GLY A 219 -3.13 -9.53 26.90
CA GLY A 219 -3.70 -10.53 27.81
C GLY A 219 -3.94 -11.90 27.16
N GLN A 220 -5.21 -12.32 27.13
CA GLN A 220 -5.66 -13.58 26.55
C GLN A 220 -6.01 -13.51 25.06
N TYR A 221 -6.04 -12.32 24.46
CA TYR A 221 -6.64 -12.09 23.16
C TYR A 221 -5.64 -11.58 22.13
N VAL A 222 -5.84 -12.01 20.88
CA VAL A 222 -5.09 -11.51 19.72
C VAL A 222 -6.07 -10.92 18.71
N TYR A 223 -5.73 -9.75 18.16
CA TYR A 223 -6.58 -8.97 17.25
C TYR A 223 -5.86 -8.67 15.93
N ALA A 224 -6.61 -8.73 14.83
CA ALA A 224 -6.17 -8.41 13.48
C ALA A 224 -7.05 -7.32 12.84
N GLY A 225 -6.42 -6.29 12.28
CA GLY A 225 -7.06 -5.27 11.44
C GLY A 225 -7.06 -5.67 9.96
N PHE A 226 -8.12 -5.32 9.22
CA PHE A 226 -8.27 -5.61 7.79
C PHE A 226 -8.77 -4.39 7.00
N ALA A 227 -8.41 -4.33 5.72
CA ALA A 227 -8.97 -3.44 4.71
C ALA A 227 -9.25 -4.23 3.41
N SER A 228 -9.33 -3.57 2.25
CA SER A 228 -9.39 -4.21 0.92
C SER A 228 -8.07 -4.13 0.15
N HIS A 229 -8.01 -4.88 -0.94
CA HIS A 229 -7.02 -4.67 -1.99
C HIS A 229 -7.38 -3.43 -2.82
N CYS A 230 -6.46 -2.46 -2.93
CA CYS A 230 -6.56 -1.26 -3.77
C CYS A 230 -7.86 -0.42 -3.67
N VAL A 231 -8.56 -0.43 -2.52
CA VAL A 231 -9.88 0.25 -2.35
C VAL A 231 -10.91 -0.28 -3.38
N GLN A 232 -10.83 -1.56 -3.72
CA GLN A 232 -11.75 -2.26 -4.61
C GLN A 232 -12.76 -3.11 -3.84
N TYR A 233 -13.87 -3.42 -4.52
CA TYR A 233 -14.95 -4.32 -4.09
C TYR A 233 -15.77 -3.79 -2.91
N ASN A 234 -16.92 -4.42 -2.67
CA ASN A 234 -17.76 -4.05 -1.55
C ASN A 234 -17.13 -4.50 -0.21
N PHE A 235 -16.29 -3.64 0.38
CA PHE A 235 -15.48 -3.94 1.56
C PHE A 235 -15.81 -3.03 2.74
N THR A 236 -15.42 -3.44 3.95
CA THR A 236 -15.29 -2.52 5.09
C THR A 236 -13.99 -2.78 5.83
N GLY A 237 -13.55 -1.86 6.69
CA GLY A 237 -12.55 -2.18 7.70
C GLY A 237 -13.09 -3.20 8.70
N TRP A 238 -12.25 -4.13 9.16
CA TRP A 238 -12.62 -5.08 10.22
C TRP A 238 -11.58 -5.11 11.32
N ILE A 239 -12.03 -5.36 12.54
CA ILE A 239 -11.22 -5.91 13.63
C ILE A 239 -11.79 -7.27 14.01
N ILE A 240 -10.98 -8.31 13.87
CA ILE A 240 -11.33 -9.69 14.25
C ILE A 240 -10.41 -10.10 15.40
N GLY A 241 -11.00 -10.59 16.49
CA GLY A 241 -10.30 -10.99 17.71
C GLY A 241 -10.55 -12.45 18.06
N TRP A 242 -9.55 -13.13 18.61
CA TRP A 242 -9.66 -14.51 19.08
C TRP A 242 -8.94 -14.74 20.42
N ASP A 243 -9.46 -15.70 21.19
CA ASP A 243 -8.77 -16.24 22.37
C ASP A 243 -7.56 -17.06 21.95
N LYS A 244 -6.40 -16.76 22.55
CA LYS A 244 -5.10 -17.32 22.13
C LYS A 244 -4.96 -18.83 22.36
N THR A 245 -5.72 -19.41 23.28
CA THR A 245 -5.58 -20.82 23.70
C THR A 245 -6.62 -21.74 23.06
N THR A 246 -7.86 -21.28 22.97
CA THR A 246 -9.00 -22.04 22.46
C THR A 246 -9.28 -21.81 20.97
N GLY A 247 -8.76 -20.73 20.40
CA GLY A 247 -9.06 -20.32 19.03
C GLY A 247 -10.50 -19.81 18.83
N LYS A 248 -11.26 -19.59 19.92
CA LYS A 248 -12.61 -19.02 19.84
C LYS A 248 -12.53 -17.59 19.32
N ILE A 249 -13.26 -17.28 18.25
CA ILE A 249 -13.50 -15.90 17.80
C ILE A 249 -14.31 -15.17 18.88
N VAL A 250 -13.75 -14.08 19.41
CA VAL A 250 -14.38 -13.22 20.43
C VAL A 250 -14.91 -11.92 19.84
N GLU A 251 -14.26 -11.39 18.79
CA GLU A 251 -14.70 -10.18 18.11
C GLU A 251 -14.73 -10.34 16.59
N LYS A 252 -15.72 -9.70 15.97
CA LYS A 252 -15.92 -9.55 14.53
C LYS A 252 -16.60 -8.20 14.26
N TRP A 253 -15.87 -7.12 14.53
CA TRP A 253 -16.34 -5.75 14.41
C TRP A 253 -16.06 -5.19 13.01
N ALA A 254 -17.06 -4.53 12.42
CA ALA A 254 -16.96 -3.83 11.14
C ALA A 254 -16.91 -2.31 11.36
N ALA A 255 -16.04 -1.61 10.65
CA ALA A 255 -15.87 -0.16 10.76
C ALA A 255 -17.04 0.62 10.14
N GLU A 256 -17.76 0.02 9.19
CA GLU A 256 -19.05 0.51 8.68
C GLU A 256 -20.20 -0.22 9.39
N GLY A 257 -20.48 0.17 10.64
CA GLY A 257 -21.42 -0.49 11.53
C GLY A 257 -22.91 -0.28 11.20
N LYS A 258 -23.82 -0.72 12.09
CA LYS A 258 -24.87 0.17 12.62
C LYS A 258 -25.82 0.88 11.66
N GLY A 259 -26.35 0.24 10.62
CA GLY A 259 -27.28 0.92 9.70
C GLY A 259 -26.61 1.71 8.58
N VAL A 260 -25.29 1.55 8.40
CA VAL A 260 -24.65 1.76 7.10
C VAL A 260 -25.02 0.56 6.20
N PRO A 261 -25.73 0.76 5.08
CA PRO A 261 -26.12 -0.32 4.17
C PRO A 261 -24.90 -1.09 3.69
N ASN A 262 -25.03 -2.40 3.52
CA ASN A 262 -23.90 -3.20 3.06
C ASN A 262 -23.37 -2.82 1.67
N THR A 263 -24.08 -2.04 0.86
CA THR A 263 -23.63 -1.53 -0.45
C THR A 263 -22.64 -0.38 -0.38
N ILE A 264 -22.47 0.25 0.80
CA ILE A 264 -21.49 1.30 1.03
C ILE A 264 -20.18 0.64 1.46
N GLN A 265 -19.09 0.93 0.75
CA GLN A 265 -17.74 0.48 1.08
C GLN A 265 -16.98 1.56 1.90
N GLY A 266 -16.00 1.19 2.72
CA GLY A 266 -15.19 2.19 3.42
C GLY A 266 -14.46 1.77 4.69
N ALA A 267 -13.85 2.75 5.35
CA ALA A 267 -13.25 2.69 6.67
C ALA A 267 -12.15 1.61 6.83
N GLY A 268 -11.40 1.30 5.76
CA GLY A 268 -10.41 0.22 5.75
C GLY A 268 -9.26 0.44 6.73
N ILE A 269 -8.96 -0.55 7.56
CA ILE A 269 -7.86 -0.50 8.55
C ILE A 269 -6.61 -1.11 7.92
N TRP A 270 -5.73 -0.27 7.38
CA TRP A 270 -4.57 -0.72 6.60
C TRP A 270 -3.23 -0.17 7.08
N MET A 271 -3.17 1.10 7.50
CA MET A 271 -2.09 1.71 8.29
C MET A 271 -0.67 1.50 7.74
N SER A 272 -0.50 1.34 6.42
CA SER A 272 0.74 0.87 5.76
C SER A 272 1.38 -0.40 6.37
N GLY A 273 0.59 -1.24 7.06
CA GLY A 273 1.08 -2.41 7.79
C GLY A 273 1.47 -2.16 9.25
N GLY A 274 1.33 -0.93 9.74
CA GLY A 274 1.41 -0.60 11.17
C GLY A 274 0.42 -1.42 12.00
N GLY A 275 0.80 -1.78 13.21
CA GLY A 275 -0.03 -2.60 14.10
C GLY A 275 -1.15 -1.83 14.79
N LEU A 276 -2.20 -2.53 15.23
CA LEU A 276 -3.17 -1.98 16.19
C LEU A 276 -2.46 -1.69 17.51
N ALA A 277 -2.63 -0.50 18.09
CA ALA A 277 -1.95 -0.08 19.32
C ALA A 277 -2.80 -0.37 20.57
N SER A 278 -2.13 -0.48 21.72
CA SER A 278 -2.77 -0.67 23.03
C SER A 278 -1.89 -0.14 24.15
N ASP A 279 -2.51 0.41 25.20
CA ASP A 279 -1.86 0.77 26.45
C ASP A 279 -1.59 -0.43 27.37
N ASN A 280 -2.03 -1.63 26.99
CA ASN A 280 -2.09 -2.85 27.81
C ASN A 280 -2.89 -2.70 29.12
N ALA A 281 -3.71 -1.65 29.24
CA ALA A 281 -4.55 -1.32 30.39
C ALA A 281 -6.05 -1.33 30.02
N GLY A 282 -6.41 -2.03 28.94
CA GLY A 282 -7.78 -2.18 28.47
C GLY A 282 -8.17 -1.28 27.30
N SER A 283 -7.26 -0.45 26.75
CA SER A 283 -7.55 0.35 25.54
C SER A 283 -6.93 -0.24 24.28
N MET A 284 -7.61 -0.06 23.14
CA MET A 284 -7.09 -0.26 21.79
C MET A 284 -7.20 1.04 20.99
N PHE A 285 -6.21 1.32 20.15
CA PHE A 285 -6.16 2.51 19.30
C PHE A 285 -5.74 2.16 17.87
N PHE A 286 -6.36 2.79 16.88
CA PHE A 286 -6.05 2.60 15.46
C PHE A 286 -6.50 3.79 14.61
N ALA A 287 -6.14 3.76 13.32
CA ALA A 287 -6.63 4.71 12.32
C ALA A 287 -7.23 3.98 11.11
N SER A 288 -8.26 4.58 10.50
CA SER A 288 -8.99 4.05 9.34
C SER A 288 -8.85 4.95 8.10
N GLY A 289 -8.91 4.34 6.92
CA GLY A 289 -8.90 5.04 5.64
C GLY A 289 -10.25 5.63 5.25
N ASN A 290 -10.34 6.04 3.99
CA ASN A 290 -11.53 6.64 3.38
C ASN A 290 -12.80 5.79 3.54
N GLY A 291 -13.95 6.45 3.59
CA GLY A 291 -15.27 5.82 3.57
C GLY A 291 -16.31 6.68 2.88
N TYR A 292 -17.48 6.10 2.64
CA TYR A 292 -18.51 6.72 1.81
C TYR A 292 -19.90 6.69 2.47
N ALA A 293 -19.97 6.43 3.77
CA ALA A 293 -21.23 6.48 4.53
C ALA A 293 -21.67 7.93 4.79
N SER A 294 -20.72 8.85 4.93
CA SER A 294 -20.96 10.29 5.17
C SER A 294 -21.94 10.58 6.30
N GLN A 295 -21.93 9.76 7.36
CA GLN A 295 -22.81 9.95 8.52
C GLN A 295 -22.58 11.31 9.19
N LEU A 296 -21.33 11.80 9.15
CA LEU A 296 -20.95 13.13 9.60
C LEU A 296 -20.53 14.01 8.40
N SER A 297 -20.92 15.29 8.43
CA SER A 297 -20.66 16.25 7.35
C SER A 297 -20.55 17.70 7.85
N THR A 298 -21.65 18.31 8.30
CA THR A 298 -21.70 19.74 8.67
C THR A 298 -21.90 19.99 10.16
N ILE A 299 -22.41 19.00 10.89
CA ILE A 299 -22.75 19.11 12.32
C ILE A 299 -21.57 18.61 13.17
N PRO A 300 -21.06 19.41 14.14
CA PRO A 300 -20.08 18.94 15.12
C PRO A 300 -20.62 17.81 15.99
N VAL A 301 -19.78 16.81 16.28
CA VAL A 301 -20.13 15.64 17.09
C VAL A 301 -19.00 15.37 18.09
N ASN A 302 -19.33 15.27 19.37
CA ASN A 302 -18.35 15.04 20.44
C ASN A 302 -17.75 13.63 20.31
N GLY A 303 -16.48 13.48 20.69
CA GLY A 303 -15.73 12.23 20.59
C GLY A 303 -16.40 11.07 21.34
N PHE A 304 -16.87 11.31 22.58
CA PHE A 304 -17.62 10.34 23.38
C PHE A 304 -19.06 10.06 22.88
N THR A 305 -19.40 10.51 21.68
CA THR A 305 -20.64 10.18 20.96
C THR A 305 -20.30 9.62 19.56
N PRO A 306 -19.63 8.45 19.49
CA PRO A 306 -19.11 7.91 18.24
C PRO A 306 -20.23 7.59 17.22
N PRO A 307 -20.05 7.94 15.93
CA PRO A 307 -20.91 7.45 14.86
C PRO A 307 -20.71 5.94 14.66
N THR A 308 -21.56 5.31 13.83
CA THR A 308 -21.39 3.89 13.50
C THR A 308 -20.48 3.65 12.30
N ALA A 309 -20.30 4.66 11.45
CA ALA A 309 -19.31 4.69 10.38
C ALA A 309 -18.00 5.31 10.90
N MET A 310 -16.93 4.52 10.95
CA MET A 310 -15.60 4.92 11.42
C MET A 310 -14.68 5.21 10.23
N GLU A 311 -15.16 6.02 9.28
CA GLU A 311 -14.43 6.49 8.09
C GLU A 311 -13.52 7.68 8.42
N GLN A 312 -12.29 7.71 7.88
CA GLN A 312 -11.30 8.78 8.11
C GLN A 312 -11.02 9.07 9.60
N ALA A 313 -11.06 8.03 10.44
CA ALA A 313 -11.09 8.18 11.89
C ALA A 313 -9.80 7.68 12.56
N ALA A 314 -9.36 8.39 13.59
CA ALA A 314 -8.53 7.84 14.65
C ALA A 314 -9.47 7.43 15.79
N VAL A 315 -9.36 6.20 16.28
CA VAL A 315 -10.40 5.58 17.12
C VAL A 315 -9.80 5.02 18.41
N HIS A 316 -10.51 5.22 19.52
CA HIS A 316 -10.27 4.58 20.81
C HIS A 316 -11.38 3.57 21.11
N MET A 317 -10.99 2.35 21.47
CA MET A 317 -11.89 1.30 21.96
C MET A 317 -11.46 0.81 23.34
N SER A 318 -12.42 0.36 24.14
CA SER A 318 -12.16 -0.53 25.27
C SER A 318 -12.11 -1.98 24.79
N ILE A 319 -11.25 -2.76 25.45
CA ILE A 319 -11.17 -4.21 25.35
C ILE A 319 -11.86 -4.77 26.59
N ASN A 320 -12.96 -5.47 26.41
CA ASN A 320 -13.76 -6.02 27.50
C ASN A 320 -13.18 -7.35 28.01
N ASP A 321 -13.58 -7.77 29.22
CA ASP A 321 -13.08 -9.00 29.87
C ASP A 321 -13.32 -10.29 29.06
N ASP A 322 -14.28 -10.29 28.13
CA ASP A 322 -14.60 -11.42 27.24
C ASP A 322 -13.90 -11.36 25.87
N GLY A 323 -13.13 -10.30 25.62
CA GLY A 323 -12.44 -10.02 24.36
C GLY A 323 -13.29 -9.32 23.30
N SER A 324 -14.52 -8.91 23.62
CA SER A 324 -15.29 -7.99 22.78
C SER A 324 -14.76 -6.56 22.86
N LEU A 325 -15.06 -5.76 21.84
CA LEU A 325 -14.62 -4.36 21.74
C LEU A 325 -15.80 -3.40 21.86
N SER A 326 -15.55 -2.20 22.39
CA SER A 326 -16.55 -1.12 22.42
C SER A 326 -15.88 0.21 22.07
N VAL A 327 -16.45 0.95 21.12
CA VAL A 327 -15.93 2.27 20.73
C VAL A 327 -16.23 3.26 21.86
N ILE A 328 -15.20 3.96 22.33
CA ILE A 328 -15.29 4.92 23.44
C ILE A 328 -15.21 6.35 22.90
N ASP A 329 -14.24 6.61 22.02
CA ASP A 329 -13.92 7.95 21.55
C ASP A 329 -13.36 7.89 20.11
N PHE A 330 -13.42 9.00 19.38
CA PHE A 330 -12.90 9.13 18.03
C PHE A 330 -12.45 10.55 17.70
N PHE A 331 -11.56 10.67 16.72
CA PHE A 331 -11.25 11.90 16.00
C PHE A 331 -11.52 11.68 14.51
N MET A 332 -12.15 12.64 13.84
CA MET A 332 -12.20 12.74 12.38
C MET A 332 -11.78 14.15 11.95
N PRO A 333 -10.89 14.31 10.95
CA PRO A 333 -10.56 15.60 10.38
C PRO A 333 -11.81 16.33 9.87
N PHE A 334 -11.96 17.61 10.16
CA PHE A 334 -13.15 18.41 9.80
C PHE A 334 -13.48 18.33 8.29
N GLU A 335 -12.43 18.25 7.49
CA GLU A 335 -12.38 18.15 6.03
C GLU A 335 -12.62 16.73 5.48
N LYS A 336 -13.03 15.75 6.31
CA LYS A 336 -13.09 14.33 5.89
C LYS A 336 -13.81 14.07 4.56
N GLN A 337 -14.86 14.84 4.24
CA GLN A 337 -15.59 14.67 2.97
C GLN A 337 -14.72 15.04 1.75
N GLU A 338 -13.90 16.09 1.88
CA GLU A 338 -12.90 16.47 0.88
C GLU A 338 -11.81 15.40 0.82
N LEU A 339 -11.41 14.80 1.96
CA LEU A 339 -10.44 13.69 1.99
C LEU A 339 -11.00 12.41 1.34
N ASP A 340 -12.27 12.09 1.54
CA ASP A 340 -12.94 10.94 0.93
C ASP A 340 -13.08 11.12 -0.59
N GLY A 341 -13.48 12.33 -1.01
CA GLY A 341 -13.50 12.75 -2.42
C GLY A 341 -12.12 12.73 -3.08
N ALA A 342 -11.07 13.13 -2.34
CA ALA A 342 -9.68 13.22 -2.79
C ALA A 342 -8.84 11.93 -2.57
N ASP A 343 -9.40 10.88 -1.97
CA ASP A 343 -8.71 9.64 -1.55
C ASP A 343 -7.44 9.96 -0.74
N LYS A 344 -7.64 10.75 0.32
CA LYS A 344 -6.63 11.26 1.24
C LYS A 344 -6.79 10.69 2.65
N ASP A 345 -6.85 9.36 2.75
CA ASP A 345 -6.87 8.57 3.99
C ASP A 345 -6.11 9.18 5.17
N LEU A 346 -6.74 9.26 6.34
CA LEU A 346 -6.05 9.40 7.62
C LEU A 346 -5.27 8.13 7.98
N GLY A 347 -5.89 6.96 7.81
CA GLY A 347 -5.35 5.64 8.19
C GLY A 347 -4.22 5.08 7.32
N THR A 348 -3.33 5.93 6.79
CA THR A 348 -2.09 5.51 6.10
C THR A 348 -0.92 5.27 7.04
N SER A 349 -1.04 5.73 8.28
CA SER A 349 -0.13 5.41 9.39
C SER A 349 -0.93 4.82 10.56
N PRO A 350 -0.29 4.03 11.44
CA PRO A 350 -0.89 3.68 12.72
C PRO A 350 -1.04 4.91 13.62
N LEU A 351 -2.07 4.90 14.48
CA LEU A 351 -2.09 5.77 15.65
C LEU A 351 -1.11 5.20 16.69
N GLU A 352 0.02 5.86 16.86
CA GLU A 352 1.08 5.44 17.81
C GLU A 352 0.92 6.18 19.14
N LEU A 353 1.14 5.47 20.25
CA LEU A 353 0.94 6.00 21.61
C LEU A 353 2.28 6.51 22.15
N LEU A 354 2.41 7.83 22.33
CA LEU A 354 3.67 8.43 22.75
C LEU A 354 4.03 8.01 24.20
N PRO A 355 5.32 7.74 24.50
CA PRO A 355 5.77 7.42 25.85
C PRO A 355 5.46 8.54 26.85
N SER A 356 5.41 8.22 28.16
CA SER A 356 5.00 9.15 29.22
C SER A 356 5.85 10.42 29.36
N GLN A 357 7.05 10.45 28.76
CA GLN A 357 7.89 11.64 28.61
C GLN A 357 7.18 12.75 27.79
N PHE A 358 6.26 12.39 26.90
CA PHE A 358 5.40 13.31 26.15
C PHE A 358 4.12 13.60 26.95
N SER A 359 4.25 14.37 28.04
CA SER A 359 3.13 14.82 28.88
C SER A 359 3.29 16.28 29.31
N CYS A 360 2.18 17.03 29.38
CA CYS A 360 2.20 18.46 29.70
C CYS A 360 0.86 18.94 30.24
N GLY A 361 0.87 19.75 31.30
CA GLY A 361 -0.35 20.26 31.94
C GLY A 361 -1.28 19.11 32.32
N ASP A 362 -2.55 19.19 31.91
CA ASP A 362 -3.55 18.16 32.14
C ASP A 362 -3.49 17.00 31.13
N ILE A 363 -2.77 17.16 30.00
CA ILE A 363 -2.66 16.14 28.96
C ILE A 363 -1.53 15.17 29.33
N LYS A 364 -1.93 13.97 29.77
CA LYS A 364 -1.00 12.92 30.26
C LYS A 364 -0.67 11.85 29.23
N ARG A 365 -1.56 11.60 28.28
CA ARG A 365 -1.39 10.58 27.23
C ARG A 365 -1.57 11.24 25.86
N MET A 366 -0.58 11.14 24.99
CA MET A 366 -0.58 11.76 23.66
C MET A 366 -0.39 10.69 22.58
N GLY A 367 -1.06 10.86 21.44
CA GLY A 367 -0.89 10.02 20.27
C GLY A 367 -0.49 10.82 19.05
N VAL A 368 0.08 10.15 18.05
CA VAL A 368 0.40 10.76 16.75
C VAL A 368 -0.14 9.89 15.60
N VAL A 369 -0.71 10.54 14.58
CA VAL A 369 -1.16 9.93 13.34
C VAL A 369 -0.91 10.91 12.19
N THR A 370 -0.51 10.42 11.02
CA THR A 370 -0.30 11.23 9.80
C THR A 370 -1.00 10.62 8.60
N GLY A 371 -1.78 11.42 7.87
CA GLY A 371 -2.53 10.97 6.70
C GLY A 371 -1.84 11.16 5.35
N LYS A 372 -2.46 10.60 4.30
CA LYS A 372 -2.17 10.87 2.89
C LYS A 372 -2.27 12.36 2.54
N SER A 373 -3.06 13.16 3.26
CA SER A 373 -3.13 14.62 3.07
C SER A 373 -1.80 15.33 3.39
N GLY A 374 -0.85 14.65 4.03
CA GLY A 374 0.34 15.24 4.59
C GLY A 374 0.10 15.88 5.96
N LYS A 375 -1.12 15.85 6.51
CA LYS A 375 -1.38 16.36 7.87
C LYS A 375 -0.96 15.35 8.93
N THR A 376 -0.05 15.77 9.81
CA THR A 376 0.27 15.10 11.07
C THR A 376 -0.60 15.72 12.17
N TYR A 377 -1.28 14.89 12.93
CA TYR A 377 -2.11 15.27 14.07
C TYR A 377 -1.50 14.71 15.35
N TRP A 378 -1.39 15.57 16.37
CA TRP A 378 -1.13 15.15 17.74
C TRP A 378 -2.44 15.18 18.52
N LEU A 379 -2.80 14.04 19.11
CA LEU A 379 -4.09 13.80 19.75
C LEU A 379 -3.92 13.63 21.25
N ASN A 380 -4.88 14.10 22.04
CA ASN A 380 -4.99 13.72 23.44
C ASN A 380 -5.68 12.35 23.49
N LEU A 381 -5.03 11.33 24.04
CA LEU A 381 -5.59 9.97 24.09
C LEU A 381 -6.68 9.82 25.17
N ASP A 382 -6.90 10.85 25.98
CA ASP A 382 -7.97 10.94 26.99
C ASP A 382 -9.17 11.79 26.53
N ASP A 383 -9.08 12.47 25.38
CA ASP A 383 -10.17 13.16 24.64
C ASP A 383 -9.66 13.41 23.20
N LEU A 384 -9.99 12.50 22.28
CA LEU A 384 -9.52 12.53 20.89
C LEU A 384 -10.06 13.74 20.11
N GLY A 385 -11.16 14.36 20.58
CA GLY A 385 -11.65 15.63 20.07
C GLY A 385 -12.95 15.56 19.27
N GLY A 386 -13.35 14.39 18.75
CA GLY A 386 -14.54 14.20 17.93
C GLY A 386 -14.42 14.74 16.49
N TYR A 387 -15.54 15.25 15.96
CA TYR A 387 -15.64 15.87 14.64
C TYR A 387 -16.07 17.33 14.75
N ARG A 388 -15.33 18.25 14.13
CA ARG A 388 -15.62 19.70 14.01
C ARG A 388 -15.84 20.48 15.33
N ASN A 389 -15.34 19.99 16.47
CA ASN A 389 -15.49 20.66 17.78
C ASN A 389 -14.45 21.76 18.05
N GLY A 390 -13.52 22.01 17.12
CA GLY A 390 -12.51 23.06 17.22
C GLY A 390 -13.05 24.44 16.85
N LEU A 391 -12.20 25.46 17.00
CA LEU A 391 -12.52 26.83 16.60
C LEU A 391 -12.91 26.89 15.11
N ASN A 392 -13.97 27.64 14.78
CA ASN A 392 -14.52 27.75 13.42
C ASN A 392 -14.95 26.40 12.80
N SER A 393 -15.43 25.46 13.61
CA SER A 393 -15.88 24.12 13.19
C SER A 393 -14.78 23.27 12.52
N LYS A 394 -13.53 23.44 13.02
CA LYS A 394 -12.34 22.68 12.65
C LYS A 394 -12.01 21.57 13.68
N ASP A 395 -10.81 21.02 13.60
CA ASP A 395 -10.31 19.98 14.49
C ASP A 395 -10.06 20.47 15.93
N ARG A 396 -10.39 19.63 16.90
CA ARG A 396 -10.10 19.84 18.33
C ARG A 396 -8.99 18.91 18.78
N VAL A 397 -7.78 19.19 18.28
CA VAL A 397 -6.57 18.39 18.51
C VAL A 397 -5.50 19.21 19.25
N ILE A 398 -4.41 18.57 19.70
CA ILE A 398 -3.30 19.28 20.36
C ILE A 398 -2.62 20.23 19.37
N GLN A 399 -2.24 19.68 18.22
CA GLN A 399 -1.57 20.40 17.14
C GLN A 399 -1.76 19.65 15.83
N THR A 400 -1.82 20.39 14.72
CA THR A 400 -1.73 19.88 13.35
C THR A 400 -0.48 20.47 12.70
N PHE A 401 0.19 19.70 11.83
CA PHE A 401 1.26 20.18 10.96
C PHE A 401 1.03 19.69 9.53
N GLN A 402 1.19 20.57 8.54
CA GLN A 402 1.02 20.25 7.12
C GLN A 402 2.37 19.97 6.45
N ASN A 403 2.69 18.70 6.24
CA ASN A 403 3.84 18.28 5.44
C ASN A 403 3.59 18.49 3.94
N GLU A 404 4.64 18.59 3.13
CA GLU A 404 4.53 18.90 1.69
C GLU A 404 3.98 17.76 0.82
N ASN A 405 3.94 16.53 1.34
CA ASN A 405 3.43 15.36 0.61
C ASN A 405 2.83 14.31 1.55
N SER A 406 2.24 13.29 0.95
CA SER A 406 1.60 12.14 1.59
C SER A 406 2.59 11.34 2.46
N VAL A 407 2.13 10.91 3.63
CA VAL A 407 2.89 10.04 4.54
C VAL A 407 2.23 8.67 4.62
N TYR A 408 3.06 7.63 4.50
CA TYR A 408 2.66 6.23 4.42
C TYR A 408 3.41 5.38 5.45
N ALA A 409 3.68 5.98 6.60
CA ALA A 409 4.60 5.50 7.62
C ALA A 409 4.13 5.98 9.00
N GLY A 410 4.19 5.11 10.00
CA GLY A 410 4.21 5.49 11.41
C GLY A 410 5.45 6.32 11.72
N ALA A 411 5.35 7.17 12.73
CA ALA A 411 6.44 8.02 13.14
C ALA A 411 7.60 7.18 13.71
N GLY A 412 8.79 7.77 13.72
CA GLY A 412 9.77 7.38 14.73
C GLY A 412 9.52 8.20 15.99
N VAL A 413 9.75 7.62 17.16
CA VAL A 413 9.68 8.36 18.44
C VAL A 413 10.97 8.12 19.23
N TYR A 414 11.55 9.16 19.80
CA TYR A 414 12.69 9.07 20.71
C TYR A 414 12.40 9.89 21.97
N PRO A 415 12.07 9.26 23.12
CA PRO A 415 11.57 9.97 24.30
C PRO A 415 12.66 10.62 25.16
N LEU A 416 13.94 10.38 24.88
CA LEU A 416 15.04 10.95 25.65
C LEU A 416 15.37 12.38 25.17
N GLU A 417 16.16 13.12 25.95
CA GLU A 417 16.74 14.43 25.58
C GLU A 417 15.70 15.52 25.21
N GLY A 418 14.50 15.39 25.78
CA GLY A 418 13.37 16.30 25.63
C GLY A 418 12.25 15.77 24.73
N GLY A 419 12.43 14.62 24.08
CA GLY A 419 11.42 14.01 23.22
C GLY A 419 11.47 14.52 21.79
N TYR A 420 11.63 13.58 20.85
CA TYR A 420 11.70 13.84 19.41
C TYR A 420 10.78 12.88 18.65
N ILE A 421 10.18 13.36 17.55
CA ILE A 421 9.30 12.61 16.65
C ILE A 421 9.77 12.83 15.21
N TYR A 422 9.78 11.76 14.41
CA TYR A 422 10.31 11.74 13.04
C TYR A 422 9.23 11.35 12.05
N ILE A 423 8.91 12.23 11.10
CA ILE A 423 7.86 12.00 10.08
C ILE A 423 8.52 11.79 8.72
N ASN A 424 8.31 10.60 8.14
CA ASN A 424 8.92 10.18 6.87
C ASN A 424 8.03 10.56 5.67
N VAL A 425 8.30 11.72 5.07
CA VAL A 425 7.53 12.26 3.93
C VAL A 425 8.11 11.80 2.59
N ILE A 426 7.26 11.33 1.68
CA ILE A 426 7.64 10.87 0.33
C ILE A 426 8.15 12.05 -0.50
N GLN A 427 9.28 11.89 -1.23
CA GLN A 427 10.00 12.92 -1.99
C GLN A 427 10.69 14.04 -1.19
N TYR A 428 10.47 14.11 0.13
CA TYR A 428 10.98 15.16 1.01
C TYR A 428 11.92 14.57 2.07
N PRO A 429 12.67 15.40 2.81
CA PRO A 429 13.36 14.97 4.02
C PRO A 429 12.41 14.31 5.04
N THR A 430 12.96 13.50 5.91
CA THR A 430 12.33 13.18 7.20
C THR A 430 12.35 14.43 8.07
N HIS A 431 11.19 14.89 8.50
CA HIS A 431 11.07 16.04 9.39
C HIS A 431 11.18 15.62 10.85
N VAL A 432 11.86 16.44 11.65
CA VAL A 432 12.11 16.20 13.07
C VAL A 432 11.38 17.22 13.91
N PHE A 433 10.48 16.74 14.78
CA PHE A 433 9.73 17.56 15.73
C PHE A 433 10.28 17.36 17.13
N LYS A 434 10.52 18.44 17.86
CA LYS A 434 10.89 18.41 19.29
C LYS A 434 9.67 18.74 20.14
N PHE A 435 9.46 17.96 21.19
CA PHE A 435 8.43 18.21 22.18
C PHE A 435 8.86 19.32 23.16
N SER A 436 7.90 20.14 23.59
CA SER A 436 8.06 21.10 24.68
C SER A 436 6.75 21.31 25.42
N CYS A 437 6.84 21.80 26.66
CA CYS A 437 5.69 22.10 27.51
C CYS A 437 5.78 23.55 27.97
N THR A 438 4.93 24.43 27.41
CA THR A 438 4.94 25.87 27.71
C THR A 438 3.64 26.23 28.43
N ASN A 439 3.73 26.69 29.68
CA ASN A 439 2.57 27.07 30.50
C ASN A 439 1.48 25.98 30.60
N GLY A 440 1.86 24.70 30.63
CA GLY A 440 0.93 23.57 30.65
C GLY A 440 0.34 23.19 29.29
N VAL A 441 0.71 23.90 28.21
CA VAL A 441 0.33 23.56 26.83
C VAL A 441 1.47 22.82 26.12
N PRO A 442 1.23 21.61 25.58
CA PRO A 442 2.21 20.88 24.77
C PRO A 442 2.37 21.48 23.37
N TYR A 443 3.61 21.44 22.85
CA TYR A 443 3.94 21.85 21.49
C TYR A 443 4.93 20.88 20.84
N PHE A 444 4.77 20.67 19.53
CA PHE A 444 5.63 19.85 18.69
C PHE A 444 6.24 20.73 17.60
N THR A 445 7.43 21.28 17.85
CA THR A 445 8.08 22.23 16.94
C THR A 445 8.97 21.51 15.94
N LYS A 446 8.84 21.79 14.64
CA LYS A 446 9.75 21.27 13.61
C LYS A 446 11.13 21.91 13.75
N VAL A 447 12.11 21.17 14.26
CA VAL A 447 13.46 21.66 14.60
C VAL A 447 14.57 21.22 13.64
N ALA A 448 14.33 20.20 12.81
CA ALA A 448 15.34 19.73 11.86
C ALA A 448 14.74 18.92 10.70
N ASP A 449 15.60 18.64 9.72
CA ASP A 449 15.32 17.80 8.56
C ASP A 449 16.45 16.78 8.34
N SER A 450 16.17 15.66 7.67
CA SER A 450 17.23 14.78 7.16
C SER A 450 18.01 15.46 6.00
N PRO A 451 19.34 15.28 5.90
CA PRO A 451 20.14 15.84 4.81
C PRO A 451 19.86 15.19 3.45
N THR A 452 19.10 14.10 3.40
CA THR A 452 18.66 13.44 2.16
C THR A 452 17.15 13.26 2.14
N LYS A 453 16.57 13.31 0.94
CA LYS A 453 15.16 13.02 0.69
C LYS A 453 14.87 11.53 0.76
N ASN A 454 13.62 11.19 1.03
CA ASN A 454 13.05 9.86 0.84
C ASN A 454 12.68 9.64 -0.65
N ALA A 455 12.42 8.39 -1.02
CA ALA A 455 12.16 7.99 -2.41
C ALA A 455 11.01 8.76 -3.09
N TYR A 456 11.02 8.70 -4.42
CA TYR A 456 9.97 9.32 -5.24
C TYR A 456 8.64 8.56 -5.17
N ILE A 457 8.72 7.24 -5.00
CA ILE A 457 7.60 6.29 -4.99
C ILE A 457 7.21 5.89 -3.56
N LEU A 458 6.02 5.28 -3.43
CA LEU A 458 5.56 4.63 -2.19
C LEU A 458 6.59 3.58 -1.71
N GLY A 459 7.27 3.83 -0.59
CA GLY A 459 8.33 2.92 -0.16
C GLY A 459 9.10 3.20 1.11
N VAL A 460 9.16 4.45 1.59
CA VAL A 460 9.84 4.78 2.85
C VAL A 460 9.29 4.01 4.05
N SER A 461 10.15 3.68 5.00
CA SER A 461 9.85 2.90 6.20
C SER A 461 8.99 3.66 7.20
N HIS A 462 8.36 2.90 8.10
CA HIS A 462 7.96 3.44 9.40
C HIS A 462 9.22 3.87 10.16
N GLY A 463 9.19 5.02 10.83
CA GLY A 463 10.35 5.50 11.57
C GLY A 463 10.68 4.56 12.73
N THR A 464 11.95 4.32 13.03
CA THR A 464 12.35 3.39 14.11
C THR A 464 13.57 3.93 14.81
N THR A 465 13.62 3.84 16.13
CA THR A 465 14.71 4.42 16.92
C THR A 465 15.27 3.39 17.89
N THR A 466 16.57 3.43 18.14
CA THR A 466 17.21 2.60 19.16
C THR A 466 17.94 3.46 20.18
N SER A 467 18.14 2.94 21.38
CA SER A 467 19.15 3.44 22.31
C SER A 467 19.94 2.27 22.91
N LEU A 468 21.12 2.56 23.46
CA LEU A 468 21.89 1.62 24.23
C LEU A 468 21.40 1.68 25.69
N ASN A 469 20.53 0.73 26.04
CA ASN A 469 20.00 0.51 27.39
C ASN A 469 19.31 1.75 27.97
N GLY A 470 18.56 2.48 27.14
CA GLY A 470 17.86 3.70 27.53
C GLY A 470 18.75 4.90 27.85
N GLN A 471 20.05 4.87 27.52
CA GLN A 471 20.97 5.96 27.86
C GLN A 471 20.83 7.18 26.92
N PRO A 472 20.67 8.41 27.44
CA PRO A 472 20.73 9.64 26.65
C PRO A 472 22.03 9.77 25.83
N GLY A 473 21.94 10.34 24.62
CA GLY A 473 23.05 10.49 23.67
C GLY A 473 23.49 9.19 23.01
N THR A 474 22.69 8.12 23.13
CA THR A 474 22.88 6.86 22.37
C THR A 474 21.78 6.63 21.34
N GLY A 475 20.88 7.61 21.17
CA GLY A 475 19.76 7.53 20.25
C GLY A 475 20.21 7.45 18.80
N LEU A 476 19.75 6.43 18.08
CA LEU A 476 19.86 6.32 16.62
C LEU A 476 18.46 6.34 16.00
N LEU A 477 18.33 6.98 14.84
CA LEU A 477 17.16 6.89 13.97
C LEU A 477 17.51 6.01 12.76
N TRP A 478 16.64 5.05 12.47
CA TRP A 478 16.78 4.09 11.37
C TRP A 478 15.66 4.30 10.36
N VAL A 479 16.02 4.50 9.09
CA VAL A 479 15.09 4.69 7.98
C VAL A 479 15.47 3.75 6.83
N SER A 480 14.56 2.88 6.42
CA SER A 480 14.68 2.10 5.18
C SER A 480 13.81 2.69 4.06
N ASP A 481 14.16 2.39 2.82
CA ASP A 481 13.53 2.95 1.63
C ASP A 481 13.65 1.96 0.44
N VAL A 482 12.99 2.25 -0.67
CA VAL A 482 12.98 1.40 -1.88
C VAL A 482 13.91 1.89 -2.99
N GLN A 483 14.48 3.09 -2.87
CA GLN A 483 15.35 3.72 -3.89
C GLN A 483 16.63 4.32 -3.28
N ASN A 484 17.68 4.45 -4.11
CA ASN A 484 18.97 5.09 -3.79
C ASN A 484 19.72 4.39 -2.64
N THR A 485 20.52 5.15 -1.87
CA THR A 485 21.02 4.73 -0.56
C THR A 485 19.84 4.55 0.38
N ASN A 486 19.45 3.30 0.59
CA ASN A 486 18.09 2.95 1.00
C ASN A 486 17.99 2.28 2.37
N PHE A 487 19.08 2.19 3.12
CA PHE A 487 19.04 1.98 4.56
C PHE A 487 19.97 3.00 5.23
N LYS A 488 19.39 3.94 5.96
CA LYS A 488 20.05 5.15 6.48
C LYS A 488 19.95 5.18 8.00
N ILE A 489 21.05 5.50 8.66
CA ILE A 489 21.16 5.53 10.11
C ILE A 489 21.70 6.89 10.52
N TYR A 490 20.98 7.57 11.42
CA TYR A 490 21.28 8.92 11.88
C TYR A 490 21.44 8.94 13.40
N ASP A 491 22.09 9.97 13.94
CA ASP A 491 21.86 10.38 15.32
C ASP A 491 20.38 10.75 15.49
N ALA A 492 19.74 10.29 16.57
CA ALA A 492 18.35 10.65 16.85
C ALA A 492 18.22 12.15 17.18
N VAL A 493 19.17 12.71 17.94
CA VAL A 493 19.18 14.14 18.27
C VAL A 493 19.80 14.92 17.11
N PRO A 494 19.07 15.84 16.44
CA PRO A 494 19.60 16.63 15.36
C PRO A 494 20.58 17.69 15.85
N LYS A 495 21.48 18.13 14.96
CA LYS A 495 22.47 19.19 15.20
C LYS A 495 22.38 20.24 14.10
N ASP A 496 22.46 21.52 14.48
CA ASP A 496 22.46 22.66 13.55
C ASP A 496 21.28 22.70 12.54
N GLY A 497 20.14 22.13 12.92
CA GLY A 497 18.93 22.03 12.07
C GLY A 497 18.86 20.80 11.17
N TYR A 498 19.80 19.86 11.28
CA TYR A 498 19.84 18.65 10.46
C TYR A 498 20.11 17.38 11.26
N LEU A 499 19.65 16.23 10.75
CA LEU A 499 20.07 14.92 11.25
C LEU A 499 21.49 14.59 10.77
N ASN A 500 22.37 14.19 11.69
CA ASN A 500 23.71 13.73 11.35
C ASN A 500 23.68 12.28 10.85
N VAL A 501 24.32 11.97 9.72
CA VAL A 501 24.39 10.60 9.17
C VAL A 501 25.51 9.84 9.86
N ILE A 502 25.16 8.74 10.53
CA ILE A 502 26.11 7.85 11.23
C ILE A 502 26.60 6.74 10.30
N ARG A 503 25.69 6.11 9.55
CA ARG A 503 26.00 4.98 8.66
C ARG A 503 24.91 4.85 7.59
N ASN A 504 25.23 4.25 6.45
CA ASN A 504 24.23 3.89 5.45
C ASN A 504 24.64 2.66 4.64
N PHE A 505 23.66 2.03 4.00
CA PHE A 505 23.79 0.84 3.17
C PHE A 505 22.90 0.93 1.94
N THR A 506 23.23 0.14 0.92
CA THR A 506 22.41 -0.10 -0.27
C THR A 506 22.04 -1.58 -0.32
N ILE A 507 20.77 -1.90 -0.05
CA ILE A 507 20.26 -3.27 0.03
C ILE A 507 19.23 -3.46 -1.08
N VAL A 508 19.49 -4.39 -1.98
CA VAL A 508 18.70 -4.52 -3.22
C VAL A 508 17.33 -5.12 -2.91
N GLY A 509 16.27 -4.39 -3.27
CA GLY A 509 14.89 -4.87 -3.19
C GLY A 509 14.26 -4.81 -1.79
N ILE A 510 14.69 -3.90 -0.91
CA ILE A 510 13.96 -3.62 0.36
C ILE A 510 12.46 -3.49 0.09
N THR A 511 11.64 -4.11 0.96
CA THR A 511 10.19 -4.02 0.85
C THR A 511 9.67 -2.65 1.30
N LYS A 512 8.72 -2.08 0.55
CA LYS A 512 8.00 -0.85 0.93
C LYS A 512 7.35 -0.98 2.31
N PHE A 513 7.32 0.13 3.05
CA PHE A 513 6.74 0.19 4.41
C PHE A 513 7.34 -0.85 5.38
N SER A 514 8.54 -1.37 5.09
CA SER A 514 9.28 -2.22 6.03
C SER A 514 9.60 -1.42 7.30
N ARG A 515 9.74 -2.11 8.43
CA ARG A 515 10.33 -1.54 9.65
C ARG A 515 11.59 -2.36 9.98
N PRO A 516 12.77 -1.74 10.16
CA PRO A 516 13.96 -2.44 10.64
C PRO A 516 13.69 -3.13 11.98
N VAL A 517 14.25 -4.33 12.15
CA VAL A 517 14.03 -5.16 13.36
C VAL A 517 15.36 -5.37 14.06
N PHE A 518 15.33 -5.45 15.38
CA PHE A 518 16.54 -5.57 16.18
C PHE A 518 16.54 -6.85 17.01
N GLY A 519 17.74 -7.41 17.13
CA GLY A 519 18.12 -8.45 18.07
C GLY A 519 19.35 -8.01 18.86
N ASP A 520 20.02 -8.93 19.54
CA ASP A 520 21.26 -8.66 20.26
C ASP A 520 22.37 -8.17 19.31
N GLY A 521 22.62 -6.86 19.25
CA GLY A 521 23.67 -6.25 18.42
C GLY A 521 23.49 -6.45 16.91
N MET A 522 22.31 -6.86 16.47
CA MET A 522 21.96 -7.16 15.07
C MET A 522 20.73 -6.38 14.62
N ALA A 523 20.77 -5.89 13.38
CA ALA A 523 19.65 -5.26 12.69
C ALA A 523 19.25 -6.09 11.45
N TYR A 524 17.96 -6.26 11.21
CA TYR A 524 17.42 -7.14 10.17
C TYR A 524 16.49 -6.42 9.21
N ILE A 525 16.55 -6.80 7.94
CA ILE A 525 15.68 -6.25 6.90
C ILE A 525 15.30 -7.31 5.84
N GLY A 526 14.04 -7.31 5.43
CA GLY A 526 13.48 -8.18 4.40
C GLY A 526 13.44 -7.53 3.01
N THR A 527 13.41 -8.36 1.97
CA THR A 527 13.32 -7.92 0.56
C THR A 527 12.19 -8.59 -0.21
N THR A 528 11.88 -8.04 -1.38
CA THR A 528 10.97 -8.60 -2.39
C THR A 528 11.67 -9.50 -3.42
N LEU A 529 12.96 -9.79 -3.24
CA LEU A 529 13.79 -10.55 -4.19
C LEU A 529 14.25 -11.91 -3.63
N GLY A 530 13.55 -12.45 -2.63
CA GLY A 530 13.88 -13.72 -2.00
C GLY A 530 15.12 -13.68 -1.10
N TYR A 531 15.53 -12.51 -0.61
CA TYR A 531 16.66 -12.37 0.30
C TYR A 531 16.28 -11.77 1.65
N PHE A 532 16.96 -12.22 2.70
CA PHE A 532 16.89 -11.68 4.04
C PHE A 532 18.29 -11.28 4.51
N TYR A 533 18.44 -10.10 5.12
CA TYR A 533 19.72 -9.51 5.48
C TYR A 533 19.84 -9.31 6.99
N GLY A 534 20.99 -9.67 7.54
CA GLY A 534 21.40 -9.35 8.91
C GLY A 534 22.65 -8.46 8.89
N LEU A 535 22.57 -7.34 9.59
CA LEU A 535 23.66 -6.37 9.76
C LEU A 535 24.07 -6.33 11.24
N GLY A 536 25.36 -6.20 11.51
CA GLY A 536 25.91 -6.29 12.85
C GLY A 536 27.41 -6.09 12.88
N ALA A 537 28.00 -6.19 14.07
CA ALA A 537 29.45 -6.20 14.22
C ALA A 537 30.04 -7.49 13.62
N THR A 538 30.77 -7.37 12.51
CA THR A 538 31.37 -8.51 11.79
C THR A 538 32.51 -9.19 12.55
N ASN A 539 33.19 -8.44 13.43
CA ASN A 539 34.33 -8.92 14.20
C ASN A 539 34.11 -8.80 15.71
N LYS A 540 34.56 -9.81 16.45
CA LYS A 540 34.67 -9.82 17.91
C LYS A 540 35.64 -8.74 18.39
N VAL A 541 35.44 -8.22 19.60
CA VAL A 541 36.32 -7.18 20.17
C VAL A 541 37.49 -7.84 20.93
N PRO A 542 38.76 -7.47 20.67
CA PRO A 542 39.92 -8.13 21.29
C PRO A 542 40.13 -7.72 22.76
N LEU A 543 39.71 -6.52 23.15
CA LEU A 543 39.81 -6.01 24.51
C LEU A 543 38.41 -5.81 25.10
N ASN A 544 38.19 -6.30 26.32
CA ASN A 544 37.04 -5.93 27.13
C ASN A 544 37.40 -4.66 27.93
N CYS A 545 36.86 -3.51 27.52
CA CYS A 545 37.16 -2.21 28.12
C CYS A 545 35.96 -1.61 28.84
N THR A 546 36.20 -0.79 29.87
CA THR A 546 35.19 0.07 30.49
C THR A 546 34.60 1.03 29.44
N SER A 547 33.37 0.77 28.99
CA SER A 547 32.66 1.57 27.99
C SER A 547 31.14 1.42 28.14
N PRO A 548 30.34 2.50 28.04
CA PRO A 548 30.78 3.90 27.96
C PRO A 548 31.35 4.41 29.29
N VAL A 549 32.14 5.48 29.22
CA VAL A 549 32.64 6.24 30.38
C VAL A 549 31.90 7.57 30.44
N ASP A 550 31.05 7.77 31.46
CA ASP A 550 30.29 9.01 31.65
C ASP A 550 31.01 9.94 32.65
N PHE A 551 31.35 11.14 32.18
CA PHE A 551 32.00 12.19 32.96
C PHE A 551 31.02 13.10 33.71
N GLY A 552 29.72 12.87 33.56
CA GLY A 552 28.67 13.70 34.12
C GLY A 552 28.64 15.06 33.43
N THR A 553 28.48 16.12 34.23
CA THR A 553 28.31 17.49 33.73
C THR A 553 29.51 18.35 34.09
N ALA A 554 30.04 19.09 33.11
CA ALA A 554 31.14 20.04 33.28
C ALA A 554 30.77 21.40 32.67
N ASP A 555 31.25 22.49 33.25
CA ASP A 555 31.10 23.81 32.65
C ASP A 555 31.95 23.93 31.37
N PHE A 556 31.49 24.77 30.44
CA PHE A 556 32.15 25.02 29.16
C PHE A 556 33.60 25.45 29.36
N GLN A 557 34.53 24.77 28.67
CA GLN A 557 35.99 24.92 28.82
C GLN A 557 36.60 24.61 30.20
N ASP A 558 35.85 23.99 31.13
CA ASP A 558 36.44 23.38 32.32
C ASP A 558 36.81 21.91 32.06
N VAL A 559 37.88 21.43 32.71
CA VAL A 559 38.32 20.03 32.60
C VAL A 559 37.86 19.21 33.81
N THR A 560 37.27 18.04 33.58
CA THR A 560 36.87 17.14 34.67
C THR A 560 38.08 16.48 35.33
N ASN A 561 37.87 15.95 36.53
CA ASN A 561 38.79 14.96 37.10
C ASN A 561 38.97 13.77 36.13
N PRO A 562 40.18 13.19 36.02
CA PRO A 562 40.40 12.02 35.18
C PRO A 562 39.68 10.79 35.70
N GLN A 563 38.96 10.09 34.81
CA GLN A 563 38.45 8.75 35.06
C GLN A 563 39.37 7.70 34.46
N THR A 564 39.49 6.55 35.13
CA THR A 564 40.33 5.42 34.68
C THR A 564 39.52 4.52 33.75
N VAL A 565 40.05 4.29 32.55
CA VAL A 565 39.56 3.24 31.64
C VAL A 565 40.38 1.98 31.89
N ASN A 566 39.73 0.87 32.23
CA ASN A 566 40.37 -0.43 32.38
C ASN A 566 40.05 -1.30 31.16
N CYS A 567 41.06 -1.91 30.55
CA CYS A 567 40.95 -2.76 29.37
C CYS A 567 41.65 -4.10 29.61
N THR A 568 40.93 -5.20 29.42
CA THR A 568 41.42 -6.58 29.65
C THR A 568 41.48 -7.36 28.34
N ALA A 569 42.61 -8.04 28.09
CA ALA A 569 42.85 -8.80 26.88
C ALA A 569 42.07 -10.13 26.86
N SER A 570 41.28 -10.37 25.81
CA SER A 570 40.50 -11.61 25.65
C SER A 570 41.34 -12.82 25.21
N PHE A 571 42.55 -12.57 24.71
CA PHE A 571 43.57 -13.54 24.27
C PHE A 571 44.94 -12.82 24.18
N ASP A 572 45.99 -13.51 23.75
CA ASP A 572 47.35 -12.94 23.65
C ASP A 572 47.49 -11.97 22.47
N MET A 573 47.92 -10.73 22.71
CA MET A 573 47.98 -9.67 21.69
C MET A 573 48.98 -8.55 22.05
N THR A 574 49.18 -7.63 21.11
CA THR A 574 49.99 -6.42 21.31
C THR A 574 49.14 -5.17 21.03
N VAL A 575 48.98 -4.28 22.01
CA VAL A 575 48.39 -2.95 21.82
C VAL A 575 49.43 -2.04 21.16
N THR A 576 49.08 -1.40 20.04
CA THR A 576 50.02 -0.59 19.23
C THR A 576 49.70 0.90 19.21
N GLY A 577 48.46 1.31 19.54
CA GLY A 577 48.02 2.71 19.59
C GLY A 577 46.83 2.88 20.54
N ILE A 578 46.75 4.02 21.23
CA ILE A 578 45.63 4.41 22.12
C ILE A 578 45.43 5.91 21.92
N ASP A 579 44.48 6.27 21.07
CA ASP A 579 44.30 7.65 20.60
C ASP A 579 42.83 8.05 20.57
N LEU A 580 42.53 9.33 20.78
CA LEU A 580 41.19 9.86 20.58
C LEU A 580 40.85 9.91 19.09
N ALA A 581 39.64 9.44 18.73
CA ALA A 581 39.08 9.58 17.39
C ALA A 581 38.83 11.06 17.02
N ASP A 582 38.51 11.87 18.04
CA ASP A 582 38.37 13.32 17.97
C ASP A 582 38.85 13.94 19.29
N GLY A 583 39.81 14.88 19.20
CA GLY A 583 40.36 15.64 20.33
C GLY A 583 39.57 16.92 20.68
N THR A 584 38.35 17.07 20.16
CA THR A 584 37.55 18.28 20.39
C THR A 584 37.11 18.37 21.86
N ASN A 585 36.46 17.36 22.43
CA ASN A 585 35.81 17.47 23.75
C ASN A 585 36.44 16.64 24.88
N TYR A 586 37.54 15.94 24.62
CA TYR A 586 38.15 15.00 25.56
C TYR A 586 39.67 15.06 25.49
N ASN A 587 40.33 14.68 26.59
CA ASN A 587 41.77 14.46 26.68
C ASN A 587 42.03 13.05 27.23
N ILE A 588 43.16 12.43 26.83
CA ILE A 588 43.66 11.19 27.43
C ILE A 588 45.04 11.39 28.04
N SER A 589 45.33 10.68 29.13
CA SER A 589 46.59 10.78 29.86
C SER A 589 46.95 9.44 30.53
N THR A 590 48.17 9.32 31.05
CA THR A 590 48.69 8.06 31.64
C THR A 590 48.53 6.84 30.72
N VAL A 591 48.68 7.06 29.41
CA VAL A 591 48.72 6.00 28.40
C VAL A 591 49.97 5.14 28.65
N PRO A 592 49.87 3.79 28.67
CA PRO A 592 51.03 2.93 28.85
C PRO A 592 52.03 3.08 27.70
N THR A 593 53.30 2.73 27.93
CA THR A 593 54.31 2.66 26.86
C THR A 593 53.87 1.64 25.81
N LEU A 594 53.78 2.08 24.54
CA LEU A 594 53.41 1.25 23.40
C LEU A 594 54.63 0.95 22.52
N PRO A 595 54.70 -0.21 21.83
CA PRO A 595 53.72 -1.30 21.86
C PRO A 595 53.71 -2.09 23.17
N LEU A 596 52.53 -2.46 23.66
CA LEU A 596 52.31 -3.18 24.91
C LEU A 596 51.80 -4.60 24.64
N THR A 597 52.64 -5.61 24.88
CA THR A 597 52.25 -7.02 24.79
C THR A 597 51.45 -7.46 26.02
N LEU A 598 50.32 -8.11 25.81
CA LEU A 598 49.40 -8.61 26.85
C LEU A 598 49.10 -10.08 26.59
N THR A 599 49.14 -10.90 27.64
CA THR A 599 48.58 -12.26 27.60
C THR A 599 47.11 -12.26 28.03
N LYS A 600 46.39 -13.32 27.66
CA LYS A 600 44.97 -13.51 27.97
C LYS A 600 44.66 -13.25 29.44
N GLY A 601 43.64 -12.42 29.69
CA GLY A 601 43.19 -12.04 31.03
C GLY A 601 44.08 -11.01 31.74
N LYS A 602 45.15 -10.49 31.11
CA LYS A 602 45.88 -9.33 31.63
C LYS A 602 45.19 -8.03 31.21
N SER A 603 45.30 -7.03 32.07
CA SER A 603 44.67 -5.73 31.89
C SER A 603 45.70 -4.62 31.87
N PHE A 604 45.36 -3.52 31.21
CA PHE A 604 46.04 -2.24 31.29
C PHE A 604 45.03 -1.13 31.55
N THR A 605 45.53 0.02 31.99
CA THR A 605 44.71 1.20 32.25
C THR A 605 45.29 2.44 31.58
N PHE A 606 44.41 3.34 31.17
CA PHE A 606 44.75 4.73 30.86
C PHE A 606 43.69 5.64 31.51
N LYS A 607 43.91 6.96 31.47
CA LYS A 607 42.95 7.94 31.97
C LYS A 607 42.37 8.76 30.84
N ALA A 608 41.09 9.09 30.96
CA ALA A 608 40.40 10.04 30.10
C ALA A 608 39.81 11.18 30.94
N GLN A 609 39.63 12.35 30.34
CA GLN A 609 39.03 13.55 30.92
C GLN A 609 38.08 14.18 29.92
N PHE A 610 36.98 14.74 30.40
CA PHE A 610 36.06 15.55 29.61
C PHE A 610 36.47 17.03 29.68
N PHE A 611 36.37 17.72 28.55
CA PHE A 611 36.75 19.11 28.34
C PHE A 611 35.83 19.72 27.26
N PRO A 612 34.57 20.05 27.59
CA PRO A 612 33.57 20.50 26.63
C PRO A 612 33.98 21.80 25.92
N LYS A 613 34.13 21.75 24.60
CA LYS A 613 34.26 22.93 23.72
C LYS A 613 32.93 23.34 23.08
N SER A 614 31.83 22.70 23.45
CA SER A 614 30.45 23.10 23.15
C SER A 614 29.51 22.70 24.29
N ILE A 615 28.26 23.15 24.25
CA ILE A 615 27.25 22.86 25.27
C ILE A 615 26.32 21.75 24.76
N GLY A 616 25.64 21.07 25.68
CA GLY A 616 24.84 19.87 25.43
C GLY A 616 25.61 18.58 25.70
N ARG A 617 24.99 17.44 25.36
CA ARG A 617 25.64 16.12 25.50
C ARG A 617 26.63 15.90 24.38
N LEU A 618 27.88 15.58 24.72
CA LEU A 618 28.99 15.43 23.78
C LEU A 618 29.53 13.99 23.83
N GLY A 619 29.60 13.36 22.67
CA GLY A 619 30.28 12.07 22.51
C GLY A 619 31.78 12.24 22.29
N GLY A 620 32.54 11.23 22.72
CA GLY A 620 33.94 11.03 22.37
C GLY A 620 34.21 9.55 22.14
N THR A 621 35.33 9.22 21.49
CA THR A 621 35.73 7.83 21.29
C THR A 621 37.24 7.71 21.37
N VAL A 622 37.73 6.74 22.13
CA VAL A 622 39.14 6.32 22.10
C VAL A 622 39.25 5.07 21.22
N ASN A 623 40.11 5.13 20.22
CA ASN A 623 40.50 3.99 19.40
C ASN A 623 41.74 3.32 20.02
N ILE A 624 41.65 2.03 20.29
CA ILE A 624 42.74 1.21 20.81
C ILE A 624 43.11 0.19 19.73
N GLN A 625 44.28 0.37 19.12
CA GLN A 625 44.78 -0.46 18.02
C GLN A 625 45.53 -1.68 18.56
N THR A 626 45.32 -2.84 17.94
CA THR A 626 45.91 -4.12 18.38
C THR A 626 46.43 -4.95 17.20
N THR A 627 47.58 -5.58 17.39
CA THR A 627 48.19 -6.56 16.48
C THR A 627 48.49 -7.88 17.22
N GLY A 628 48.97 -8.90 16.50
CA GLY A 628 49.24 -10.23 17.06
C GLY A 628 48.02 -11.16 17.12
N VAL A 629 46.82 -10.65 16.81
CA VAL A 629 45.63 -11.48 16.62
C VAL A 629 45.75 -12.28 15.32
N THR A 630 45.77 -13.61 15.40
CA THR A 630 45.85 -14.51 14.24
C THR A 630 44.47 -14.97 13.73
N ASP A 631 43.42 -14.77 14.52
CA ASP A 631 42.02 -15.01 14.15
C ASP A 631 41.42 -13.73 13.55
N ASP A 632 41.26 -13.68 12.23
CA ASP A 632 40.69 -12.52 11.51
C ASP A 632 39.22 -12.22 11.90
N SER A 633 38.53 -13.10 12.66
CA SER A 633 37.21 -12.80 13.24
C SER A 633 37.25 -11.80 14.39
N TYR A 634 38.42 -11.30 14.80
CA TYR A 634 38.57 -10.22 15.77
C TYR A 634 38.94 -8.88 15.13
N SER A 635 38.50 -7.77 15.73
CA SER A 635 38.80 -6.45 15.22
C SER A 635 40.22 -6.02 15.58
N LYS A 636 40.91 -5.33 14.66
CA LYS A 636 42.24 -4.74 14.92
C LYS A 636 42.16 -3.42 15.69
N THR A 637 40.94 -2.95 16.00
CA THR A 637 40.67 -1.75 16.80
C THR A 637 39.52 -1.99 17.77
N THR A 638 39.78 -1.83 19.08
CA THR A 638 38.72 -1.68 20.10
C THR A 638 38.34 -0.21 20.23
N ARG A 639 37.07 0.09 20.50
CA ARG A 639 36.60 1.46 20.78
C ARG A 639 36.04 1.57 22.19
N VAL A 640 36.38 2.67 22.86
CA VAL A 640 35.80 3.05 24.15
C VAL A 640 35.03 4.35 23.95
N ARG A 641 33.72 4.32 24.21
CA ARG A 641 32.84 5.49 24.12
C ARG A 641 32.99 6.35 25.36
N LEU A 642 33.20 7.65 25.17
CA LEU A 642 33.20 8.65 26.23
C LEU A 642 31.93 9.50 26.09
N THR A 643 31.29 9.88 27.19
CA THR A 643 30.15 10.80 27.20
C THR A 643 30.22 11.76 28.36
N GLY A 644 29.65 12.95 28.18
CA GLY A 644 29.61 14.02 29.17
C GLY A 644 28.70 15.14 28.66
N VAL A 645 28.26 16.00 29.57
CA VAL A 645 27.37 17.12 29.27
C VAL A 645 28.10 18.43 29.53
N GLY A 646 28.38 19.18 28.47
CA GLY A 646 28.83 20.57 28.59
C GLY A 646 27.65 21.46 28.97
N LYS A 647 27.80 22.28 30.00
CA LYS A 647 26.82 23.30 30.39
C LYS A 647 27.44 24.70 30.37
N SER A 648 26.60 25.72 30.39
CA SER A 648 26.99 27.09 30.74
C SER A 648 26.33 27.48 32.06
N THR A 649 27.08 28.03 33.01
CA THR A 649 26.48 28.69 34.18
C THR A 649 25.70 29.93 33.78
N SER A 650 26.26 30.76 32.90
CA SER A 650 25.58 31.89 32.27
C SER A 650 24.40 31.44 31.42
N ALA A 651 23.33 32.26 31.36
CA ALA A 651 22.24 32.09 30.41
C ALA A 651 22.78 31.99 28.97
N LEU A 652 22.17 31.17 28.12
CA LEU A 652 22.56 31.04 26.72
C LEU A 652 21.33 30.82 25.84
N LEU A 653 21.06 31.76 24.92
CA LEU A 653 19.94 31.65 24.01
C LEU A 653 20.23 30.65 22.89
N SER A 654 19.31 29.71 22.70
CA SER A 654 19.22 28.85 21.52
C SER A 654 17.86 29.05 20.87
N VAL A 655 17.83 29.16 19.53
CA VAL A 655 16.64 29.47 18.74
C VAL A 655 16.50 28.43 17.63
N ASN A 656 15.41 27.68 17.63
CA ASN A 656 15.20 26.60 16.68
C ASN A 656 13.71 26.37 16.34
N PRO A 657 13.30 26.39 15.04
CA PRO A 657 14.13 26.64 13.86
C PRO A 657 14.48 28.12 13.69
N LYS A 658 15.54 28.42 12.94
CA LYS A 658 15.92 29.80 12.59
C LYS A 658 15.05 30.42 11.49
N SER A 659 14.24 29.59 10.83
CA SER A 659 13.33 30.00 9.76
C SER A 659 12.03 29.19 9.79
N VAL A 660 10.90 29.86 9.68
CA VAL A 660 9.56 29.25 9.57
C VAL A 660 8.94 29.67 8.24
N THR A 661 8.56 28.69 7.42
CA THR A 661 8.05 28.92 6.06
C THR A 661 6.69 28.25 5.87
N PHE A 662 5.68 29.03 5.52
CA PHE A 662 4.34 28.54 5.18
C PHE A 662 4.19 28.49 3.66
N ALA A 663 4.16 27.28 3.09
CA ALA A 663 4.07 27.11 1.63
C ALA A 663 2.67 26.65 1.19
N GLY A 664 2.19 27.20 0.07
CA GLY A 664 0.97 26.71 -0.59
C GLY A 664 -0.33 27.07 0.14
N LEU A 665 -0.38 28.21 0.84
CA LEU A 665 -1.60 28.67 1.49
C LEU A 665 -2.63 29.13 0.43
N VAL A 666 -3.91 28.87 0.69
CA VAL A 666 -5.01 29.36 -0.15
C VAL A 666 -5.50 30.71 0.39
N THR A 667 -5.68 31.68 -0.51
CA THR A 667 -6.12 33.04 -0.17
C THR A 667 -7.50 33.03 0.49
N GLY A 668 -7.70 33.86 1.51
CA GLY A 668 -8.94 33.94 2.28
C GLY A 668 -9.16 32.83 3.30
N THR A 669 -8.31 31.79 3.34
CA THR A 669 -8.40 30.74 4.37
C THR A 669 -7.78 31.18 5.70
N ASP A 670 -8.00 30.39 6.75
CA ASP A 670 -7.47 30.59 8.10
C ASP A 670 -6.42 29.48 8.38
N PRO A 671 -5.11 29.72 8.20
CA PRO A 671 -4.08 28.69 8.27
C PRO A 671 -3.71 28.30 9.70
N ASP A 672 -3.13 27.11 9.88
CA ASP A 672 -2.62 26.66 11.17
C ASP A 672 -1.40 27.49 11.63
N ARG A 673 -1.07 27.39 12.93
CA ARG A 673 0.10 28.05 13.52
C ARG A 673 1.32 27.14 13.45
N GLU A 674 2.48 27.74 13.21
CA GLU A 674 3.77 27.11 13.43
C GLU A 674 4.39 27.62 14.74
N THR A 675 5.52 27.04 15.16
CA THR A 675 6.22 27.45 16.37
C THR A 675 7.72 27.62 16.16
N VAL A 676 8.35 28.41 17.02
CA VAL A 676 9.79 28.43 17.24
C VAL A 676 10.10 28.21 18.71
N LEU A 677 11.06 27.35 19.02
CA LEU A 677 11.56 27.17 20.37
C LEU A 677 12.63 28.21 20.68
N LEU A 678 12.41 28.96 21.76
CA LEU A 678 13.45 29.68 22.47
C LEU A 678 13.87 28.82 23.66
N SER A 679 15.14 28.43 23.70
CA SER A 679 15.70 27.60 24.77
C SER A 679 16.79 28.36 25.50
N ASN A 680 16.90 28.10 26.80
CA ASN A 680 18.04 28.53 27.60
C ASN A 680 18.96 27.32 27.85
N ASP A 681 20.03 27.20 27.06
CA ASP A 681 21.00 26.11 27.17
C ASP A 681 22.00 26.34 28.34
N GLY A 682 21.84 27.45 29.08
CA GLY A 682 22.55 27.77 30.32
C GLY A 682 21.75 27.41 31.58
N THR A 683 22.34 27.56 32.77
CA THR A 683 21.65 27.31 34.05
C THR A 683 21.05 28.55 34.71
N ASN A 684 21.65 29.73 34.52
CA ASN A 684 21.08 30.99 35.01
C ASN A 684 19.89 31.40 34.14
N GLN A 685 18.89 32.05 34.75
CA GLN A 685 17.70 32.54 34.03
C GLN A 685 18.08 33.53 32.91
N LEU A 686 17.54 33.30 31.73
CA LEU A 686 17.64 34.16 30.57
C LEU A 686 16.53 35.20 30.62
N GLN A 687 16.86 36.47 30.38
CA GLN A 687 15.90 37.58 30.31
C GLN A 687 15.84 38.11 28.87
N VAL A 688 14.64 38.32 28.34
CA VAL A 688 14.42 38.94 27.03
C VAL A 688 14.35 40.45 27.21
N SER A 689 15.49 41.11 27.01
CA SER A 689 15.67 42.55 27.23
C SER A 689 14.95 43.41 26.18
N ALA A 690 14.84 42.93 24.94
CA ALA A 690 14.05 43.55 23.88
C ALA A 690 13.66 42.55 22.79
N VAL A 691 12.56 42.82 22.09
CA VAL A 691 12.17 42.11 20.88
C VAL A 691 12.07 43.11 19.75
N LEU A 692 12.95 42.97 18.77
CA LEU A 692 13.03 43.84 17.60
C LEU A 692 12.43 43.12 16.39
N TYR A 693 11.80 43.84 15.47
CA TYR A 693 11.23 43.24 14.27
C TYR A 693 11.40 44.11 13.02
N SER A 694 11.42 43.46 11.86
CA SER A 694 11.52 44.10 10.55
C SER A 694 10.75 43.31 9.50
N ASN A 695 10.21 44.00 8.49
CA ASN A 695 9.64 43.39 7.28
C ASN A 695 10.52 43.60 6.03
N THR A 696 11.68 44.25 6.17
CA THR A 696 12.60 44.56 5.06
C THR A 696 13.86 43.70 5.03
N SER A 697 14.54 43.51 6.16
CA SER A 697 15.77 42.69 6.20
C SER A 697 16.10 42.14 7.60
N ALA A 698 17.04 41.19 7.65
CA ALA A 698 17.59 40.65 8.90
C ALA A 698 18.44 41.64 9.72
N ASP A 699 18.86 42.75 9.11
CA ASP A 699 19.69 43.80 9.73
C ASP A 699 18.90 45.10 9.98
N GLY A 700 17.63 45.16 9.55
CA GLY A 700 16.70 46.24 9.78
C GLY A 700 16.30 47.05 8.53
N PRO A 701 15.80 48.29 8.69
CA PRO A 701 15.51 48.96 9.97
C PRO A 701 14.59 48.14 10.87
N PHE A 702 14.77 48.28 12.18
CA PHE A 702 14.06 47.54 13.22
C PHE A 702 13.13 48.45 14.02
N ASP A 703 11.88 48.02 14.15
CA ASP A 703 10.96 48.51 15.19
C ASP A 703 11.14 47.70 16.48
N THR A 704 10.68 48.23 17.60
CA THR A 704 10.71 47.56 18.92
C THR A 704 9.30 47.22 19.39
N TRP A 705 9.07 45.97 19.79
CA TRP A 705 7.79 45.54 20.36
C TRP A 705 7.61 46.07 21.78
N THR A 706 6.37 46.45 22.13
CA THR A 706 6.00 47.05 23.43
C THR A 706 5.89 46.06 24.59
N GLY A 707 6.07 44.75 24.34
CA GLY A 707 5.93 43.72 25.37
C GLY A 707 4.49 43.36 25.76
N SER A 708 3.50 43.80 24.99
CA SER A 708 2.07 43.55 25.25
C SER A 708 1.31 43.08 24.02
N GLY A 709 0.35 42.17 24.23
CA GLY A 709 -0.50 41.59 23.18
C GLY A 709 0.25 40.65 22.23
N SER A 710 -0.25 40.52 20.99
CA SER A 710 0.43 39.80 19.91
C SER A 710 1.38 40.74 19.15
N LEU A 711 2.58 40.30 18.83
CA LEU A 711 3.48 41.03 17.93
C LEU A 711 3.02 40.85 16.48
N LYS A 712 2.88 41.95 15.73
CA LYS A 712 2.58 41.94 14.29
C LYS A 712 3.82 42.33 13.48
N VAL A 713 4.18 41.51 12.50
CA VAL A 713 5.33 41.75 11.59
C VAL A 713 4.86 41.56 10.15
N GLY A 714 4.53 42.64 9.47
CA GLY A 714 3.90 42.57 8.14
C GLY A 714 2.61 41.76 8.18
N LYS A 715 2.60 40.60 7.50
CA LYS A 715 1.49 39.63 7.49
C LYS A 715 1.65 38.48 8.50
N PHE A 716 2.55 38.58 9.47
CA PHE A 716 2.71 37.58 10.54
C PHE A 716 2.23 38.09 11.88
N SER A 717 1.72 37.19 12.71
CA SER A 717 1.32 37.41 14.09
C SER A 717 2.09 36.44 14.99
N LEU A 718 2.74 36.93 16.04
CA LEU A 718 3.41 36.10 17.03
C LEU A 718 2.74 36.25 18.40
N THR A 719 2.59 35.14 19.12
CA THR A 719 2.08 35.08 20.49
C THR A 719 3.02 34.26 21.38
N ASP A 720 2.76 34.29 22.69
CA ASP A 720 3.46 33.44 23.67
C ASP A 720 4.96 33.78 23.82
N ILE A 721 5.34 35.02 23.48
CA ILE A 721 6.70 35.53 23.62
C ILE A 721 7.05 35.64 25.12
N PRO A 722 8.09 34.94 25.61
CA PRO A 722 8.47 34.96 27.02
C PRO A 722 9.18 36.27 27.40
N ALA A 723 9.01 36.70 28.66
CA ALA A 723 9.87 37.71 29.28
C ALA A 723 11.17 37.10 29.83
N THR A 724 11.09 35.87 30.35
CA THR A 724 12.21 35.11 30.94
C THR A 724 12.13 33.64 30.54
N ILE A 725 13.28 32.95 30.54
CA ILE A 725 13.37 31.49 30.33
C ILE A 725 14.34 30.91 31.37
N ASP A 726 13.86 29.99 32.21
CA ASP A 726 14.69 29.34 33.23
C ASP A 726 15.71 28.38 32.60
N GLY A 727 16.80 28.10 33.33
CA GLY A 727 17.91 27.31 32.81
C GLY A 727 17.52 25.87 32.44
N GLY A 728 17.93 25.42 31.26
CA GLY A 728 17.60 24.11 30.71
C GLY A 728 16.16 23.98 30.17
N ILE A 729 15.37 25.06 30.14
CA ILE A 729 13.99 25.06 29.66
C ILE A 729 13.90 25.57 28.22
N SER A 730 12.95 24.99 27.46
CA SER A 730 12.52 25.45 26.14
C SER A 730 11.08 25.95 26.21
N THR A 731 10.80 27.10 25.60
CA THR A 731 9.46 27.67 25.48
C THR A 731 9.12 27.92 24.00
N ALA A 732 7.89 27.59 23.61
CA ALA A 732 7.41 27.79 22.26
C ALA A 732 6.84 29.20 22.08
N VAL A 733 7.21 29.86 20.98
CA VAL A 733 6.59 31.09 20.48
C VAL A 733 5.77 30.73 19.25
N SER A 734 4.47 31.00 19.28
CA SER A 734 3.55 30.69 18.18
C SER A 734 3.66 31.73 17.07
N ILE A 735 3.59 31.30 15.80
CA ILE A 735 3.64 32.15 14.61
C ILE A 735 2.46 31.81 13.69
N ARG A 736 1.71 32.82 13.23
CA ARG A 736 0.57 32.65 12.32
C ARG A 736 0.57 33.69 11.19
N PRO A 737 0.45 33.29 9.90
CA PRO A 737 0.33 34.21 8.79
C PRO A 737 -1.11 34.70 8.58
N ASP A 738 -1.26 35.88 7.97
CA ASP A 738 -2.52 36.47 7.51
C ASP A 738 -2.63 36.33 5.98
N THR A 739 -3.54 35.46 5.57
CA THR A 739 -3.85 35.02 4.21
C THR A 739 -5.04 35.76 3.59
N SER A 740 -5.53 36.85 4.19
CA SER A 740 -6.64 37.68 3.68
C SER A 740 -6.43 38.27 2.28
N SER A 741 -5.22 38.21 1.74
CA SER A 741 -4.82 38.67 0.43
C SER A 741 -3.78 37.73 -0.17
N ALA A 742 -3.83 37.47 -1.47
CA ALA A 742 -2.79 36.74 -2.20
C ALA A 742 -1.45 37.51 -2.17
N GLY A 743 -0.33 36.79 -2.24
CA GLY A 743 1.01 37.37 -2.29
C GLY A 743 2.08 36.55 -1.58
N ASN A 744 3.31 37.05 -1.64
CA ASN A 744 4.45 36.54 -0.89
C ASN A 744 4.77 37.50 0.26
N PHE A 745 4.98 36.96 1.46
CA PHE A 745 5.20 37.72 2.69
C PHE A 745 6.47 37.27 3.38
N GLN A 746 7.19 38.20 3.99
CA GLN A 746 8.41 37.95 4.74
C GLN A 746 8.49 38.82 6.01
N GLY A 747 9.25 38.36 7.00
CA GLY A 747 9.52 39.11 8.22
C GLY A 747 10.65 38.53 9.04
N TRP A 748 11.23 39.35 9.91
CA TRP A 748 12.31 38.98 10.83
C TRP A 748 11.96 39.44 12.25
N VAL A 749 12.21 38.58 13.23
CA VAL A 749 12.10 38.89 14.66
C VAL A 749 13.43 38.56 15.33
N LYS A 750 14.00 39.54 16.04
CA LYS A 750 15.27 39.43 16.76
C LYS A 750 15.05 39.58 18.25
N PHE A 751 15.30 38.50 18.98
CA PHE A 751 15.29 38.46 20.43
C PHE A 751 16.65 38.94 20.94
N VAL A 752 16.64 39.98 21.78
CA VAL A 752 17.82 40.52 22.46
C VAL A 752 17.75 40.07 23.91
N THR A 753 18.72 39.28 24.38
CA THR A 753 18.62 38.60 25.68
C THR A 753 19.92 38.64 26.47
N THR A 754 19.85 38.38 27.78
CA THR A 754 21.05 38.23 28.63
C THR A 754 21.91 37.02 28.26
N GLY A 755 21.38 36.06 27.51
CA GLY A 755 22.09 34.90 26.97
C GLY A 755 22.55 35.05 25.52
N GLY A 756 22.59 36.28 24.98
CA GLY A 756 22.91 36.55 23.58
C GLY A 756 21.68 36.86 22.72
N ASN A 757 21.89 37.03 21.42
CA ASN A 757 20.86 37.48 20.48
C ASN A 757 20.56 36.41 19.43
N GLY A 758 19.28 36.26 19.07
CA GLY A 758 18.83 35.30 18.05
C GLY A 758 17.79 35.91 17.14
N THR A 759 17.89 35.65 15.83
CA THR A 759 16.94 36.14 14.82
C THR A 759 16.20 34.96 14.18
N VAL A 760 14.88 35.08 14.06
CA VAL A 760 13.98 34.17 13.35
C VAL A 760 13.53 34.84 12.06
N TYR A 761 13.65 34.13 10.94
CA TYR A 761 13.07 34.49 9.66
C TYR A 761 11.69 33.84 9.47
N MET A 762 10.74 34.55 8.88
CA MET A 762 9.41 34.06 8.57
C MET A 762 9.10 34.33 7.10
N ALA A 763 8.54 33.34 6.40
CA ALA A 763 8.10 33.45 5.01
C ALA A 763 6.73 32.79 4.79
N ALA A 764 5.92 33.33 3.91
CA ALA A 764 4.64 32.74 3.53
C ALA A 764 4.29 33.07 2.07
N SER A 765 3.60 32.15 1.38
CA SER A 765 2.96 32.42 0.09
C SER A 765 1.49 32.01 0.10
N ALA A 766 0.63 32.93 -0.38
CA ALA A 766 -0.81 32.74 -0.48
C ALA A 766 -1.28 32.98 -1.92
N GLY A 767 -2.11 32.10 -2.46
CA GLY A 767 -2.58 32.15 -3.85
C GLY A 767 -3.98 31.58 -4.05
N ASP A 768 -4.42 31.51 -5.31
CA ASP A 768 -5.65 30.81 -5.70
C ASP A 768 -5.51 29.28 -5.52
N PRO A 769 -6.60 28.55 -5.26
CA PRO A 769 -6.57 27.09 -5.17
C PRO A 769 -6.09 26.44 -6.49
N ALA A 770 -5.55 25.23 -6.38
CA ALA A 770 -5.09 24.48 -7.56
C ALA A 770 -6.25 24.12 -8.48
N SER A 771 -6.00 24.03 -9.80
CA SER A 771 -7.01 23.61 -10.78
C SER A 771 -6.48 22.55 -11.74
N ALA A 772 -7.19 21.44 -11.89
CA ALA A 772 -6.81 20.31 -12.72
C ALA A 772 -7.35 20.44 -14.16
N LEU A 773 -6.46 20.24 -15.14
CA LEU A 773 -6.84 20.03 -16.53
C LEU A 773 -6.19 18.73 -17.04
N LEU A 774 -7.04 17.75 -17.38
CA LEU A 774 -6.65 16.47 -17.98
C LEU A 774 -6.90 16.51 -19.48
N GLU A 775 -5.94 16.04 -20.27
CA GLU A 775 -6.02 16.04 -21.72
C GLU A 775 -5.36 14.81 -22.34
N PHE A 776 -5.88 14.32 -23.47
CA PHE A 776 -5.26 13.25 -24.25
C PHE A 776 -4.93 13.72 -25.66
N GLN A 777 -3.77 13.30 -26.17
CA GLN A 777 -3.34 13.65 -27.51
C GLN A 777 -4.30 13.06 -28.57
N THR A 778 -4.65 13.85 -29.58
CA THR A 778 -5.53 13.38 -30.67
C THR A 778 -4.89 12.24 -31.47
N PRO A 779 -5.66 11.30 -32.06
CA PRO A 779 -5.11 10.16 -32.80
C PRO A 779 -4.22 10.49 -34.01
N ASP A 780 -4.38 11.67 -34.59
CA ASP A 780 -3.56 12.24 -35.67
C ASP A 780 -2.30 12.98 -35.16
N GLY A 781 -2.16 13.12 -33.84
CA GLY A 781 -1.07 13.82 -33.16
C GLY A 781 -1.13 15.34 -33.21
N SER A 782 -2.15 15.94 -33.84
CA SER A 782 -2.21 17.39 -34.13
C SER A 782 -2.56 18.28 -32.93
N GLY A 783 -3.18 17.73 -31.89
CA GLY A 783 -3.65 18.50 -30.75
C GLY A 783 -3.98 17.65 -29.51
N TRP A 784 -4.83 18.23 -28.67
CA TRP A 784 -5.23 17.69 -27.36
C TRP A 784 -6.74 17.76 -27.22
N VAL A 785 -7.34 16.74 -26.60
CA VAL A 785 -8.75 16.69 -26.24
C VAL A 785 -8.83 16.73 -24.71
N ALA A 786 -9.58 17.69 -24.16
CA ALA A 786 -9.81 17.77 -22.72
C ALA A 786 -10.68 16.60 -22.23
N TYR A 787 -10.51 16.22 -20.96
CA TYR A 787 -11.32 15.19 -20.32
C TYR A 787 -12.77 15.67 -20.14
N GLU A 788 -13.71 14.79 -20.47
CA GLU A 788 -15.13 14.96 -20.18
C GLU A 788 -15.64 13.74 -19.43
N SER A 789 -16.29 13.93 -18.29
CA SER A 789 -16.76 12.82 -17.45
C SER A 789 -17.71 11.89 -18.22
N GLY A 790 -17.50 10.58 -18.10
CA GLY A 790 -18.26 9.56 -18.82
C GLY A 790 -17.89 9.36 -20.30
N LYS A 791 -17.04 10.21 -20.90
CA LYS A 791 -16.55 10.03 -22.29
C LYS A 791 -15.15 9.41 -22.29
N PRO A 792 -14.93 8.27 -22.96
CA PRO A 792 -13.59 7.68 -23.05
C PRO A 792 -12.71 8.45 -24.03
N PHE A 793 -11.43 8.61 -23.67
CA PHE A 793 -10.40 9.00 -24.63
C PHE A 793 -10.17 7.89 -25.65
N THR A 794 -9.91 8.24 -26.90
CA THR A 794 -9.80 7.26 -27.99
C THR A 794 -8.42 7.24 -28.63
N PHE A 795 -7.89 6.05 -28.88
CA PHE A 795 -6.77 5.84 -29.79
C PHE A 795 -7.19 5.90 -31.26
N GLY A 796 -8.49 5.96 -31.55
CA GLY A 796 -9.05 5.76 -32.89
C GLY A 796 -8.88 4.32 -33.37
N ASN A 797 -8.90 4.14 -34.69
CA ASN A 797 -8.66 2.84 -35.33
C ASN A 797 -7.16 2.51 -35.30
N VAL A 798 -6.81 1.32 -34.80
CA VAL A 798 -5.46 0.74 -34.85
C VAL A 798 -5.54 -0.60 -35.57
N THR A 799 -4.76 -0.73 -36.65
CA THR A 799 -4.71 -1.89 -37.55
C THR A 799 -4.04 -3.08 -36.87
N GLU A 800 -4.38 -4.30 -37.26
CA GLU A 800 -3.77 -5.52 -36.74
C GLU A 800 -2.24 -5.55 -36.92
N ASN A 801 -1.55 -6.23 -36.01
CA ASN A 801 -0.08 -6.24 -35.93
C ASN A 801 0.59 -4.85 -35.82
N THR A 802 -0.15 -3.78 -35.51
CA THR A 802 0.40 -2.43 -35.30
C THR A 802 0.19 -1.92 -33.87
N SER A 803 0.80 -0.78 -33.56
CA SER A 803 0.57 -0.07 -32.30
C SER A 803 0.50 1.43 -32.51
N ARG A 804 -0.26 2.11 -31.65
CA ARG A 804 -0.33 3.58 -31.58
C ARG A 804 -0.05 4.01 -30.14
N SER A 805 0.95 4.85 -29.96
CA SER A 805 1.30 5.48 -28.68
C SER A 805 0.86 6.93 -28.69
N LEU A 806 0.14 7.36 -27.65
CA LEU A 806 -0.38 8.71 -27.47
C LEU A 806 -0.06 9.20 -26.06
N ARG A 807 0.01 10.52 -25.89
CA ARG A 807 0.30 11.14 -24.60
C ARG A 807 -0.97 11.50 -23.85
N PHE A 808 -0.98 11.18 -22.55
CA PHE A 808 -1.93 11.72 -21.58
C PHE A 808 -1.22 12.83 -20.80
N ARG A 809 -1.88 13.98 -20.63
CA ARG A 809 -1.33 15.20 -19.99
C ARG A 809 -2.20 15.60 -18.81
N VAL A 810 -1.55 16.02 -17.73
CA VAL A 810 -2.18 16.76 -16.63
C VAL A 810 -1.49 18.10 -16.50
N THR A 811 -2.27 19.16 -16.34
CA THR A 811 -1.82 20.55 -16.21
C THR A 811 -2.44 21.19 -14.97
N ASN A 812 -1.66 21.96 -14.21
CA ASN A 812 -2.22 22.88 -13.22
C ASN A 812 -2.65 24.18 -13.93
N ASN A 813 -3.95 24.37 -14.11
CA ASN A 813 -4.53 25.43 -14.93
C ASN A 813 -4.69 26.78 -14.20
N VAL A 814 -4.18 26.90 -12.97
CA VAL A 814 -4.18 28.16 -12.21
C VAL A 814 -3.09 29.13 -12.68
N ALA A 815 -3.33 30.44 -12.53
CA ALA A 815 -2.39 31.49 -12.90
C ALA A 815 -1.13 31.50 -12.00
N PRO A 816 0.01 32.06 -12.47
CA PRO A 816 1.22 32.21 -11.68
C PRO A 816 0.96 32.92 -10.34
N GLY A 817 1.33 32.25 -9.24
CA GLY A 817 1.01 32.68 -7.87
C GLY A 817 0.00 31.77 -7.15
N GLY A 818 -0.76 30.96 -7.87
CA GLY A 818 -1.65 29.94 -7.28
C GLY A 818 -0.92 28.77 -6.59
N VAL A 819 -1.70 27.93 -5.92
CA VAL A 819 -1.21 26.74 -5.20
C VAL A 819 -0.85 25.61 -6.19
N LYS A 820 0.09 24.73 -5.78
CA LYS A 820 0.48 23.57 -6.58
C LYS A 820 -0.64 22.52 -6.64
N LEU A 821 -0.85 21.96 -7.83
CA LEU A 821 -1.72 20.80 -8.02
C LEU A 821 -0.95 19.53 -7.61
N SER A 822 -1.54 18.72 -6.76
CA SER A 822 -1.04 17.40 -6.34
C SER A 822 -1.87 16.32 -7.03
N LEU A 823 -1.22 15.30 -7.60
CA LEU A 823 -1.90 14.06 -8.01
C LEU A 823 -2.04 13.16 -6.79
N THR A 824 -3.20 13.23 -6.13
CA THR A 824 -3.45 12.57 -4.85
C THR A 824 -3.72 11.08 -5.00
N VAL A 825 -4.23 10.67 -6.17
CA VAL A 825 -4.27 9.29 -6.66
C VAL A 825 -3.79 9.27 -8.09
N SER A 826 -3.01 8.25 -8.44
CA SER A 826 -2.76 7.92 -9.83
C SER A 826 -2.46 6.43 -9.99
N LYS A 827 -3.43 5.68 -10.53
CA LYS A 827 -3.32 4.25 -10.84
C LYS A 827 -3.41 4.05 -12.36
N PRO A 828 -2.27 4.03 -13.09
CA PRO A 828 -2.25 3.77 -14.52
C PRO A 828 -2.56 2.31 -14.88
N PRO A 829 -3.07 2.04 -16.09
CA PRO A 829 -3.23 0.68 -16.63
C PRO A 829 -1.86 0.09 -17.03
N PHE A 830 -1.00 -0.18 -16.06
CA PHE A 830 0.31 -0.83 -16.26
C PHE A 830 0.26 -2.29 -15.80
N GLY A 831 0.83 -3.21 -16.60
CA GLY A 831 0.84 -4.64 -16.29
C GLY A 831 -0.51 -5.35 -16.45
N VAL A 832 -1.55 -4.64 -16.90
CA VAL A 832 -2.87 -5.21 -17.20
C VAL A 832 -2.88 -5.97 -18.53
N ALA A 833 -3.66 -7.04 -18.62
CA ALA A 833 -3.90 -7.74 -19.87
C ALA A 833 -4.93 -6.97 -20.73
N GLY A 834 -4.64 -6.79 -22.02
CA GLY A 834 -5.52 -6.07 -22.94
C GLY A 834 -4.75 -5.38 -24.07
N LEU A 835 -5.45 -4.62 -24.91
CA LEU A 835 -4.84 -3.88 -26.02
C LEU A 835 -4.10 -2.63 -25.55
N ILE A 836 -4.58 -1.97 -24.49
CA ILE A 836 -4.07 -0.67 -24.01
C ILE A 836 -3.23 -0.87 -22.75
N ARG A 837 -2.06 -0.24 -22.70
CA ARG A 837 -1.15 -0.23 -21.56
C ARG A 837 -0.47 1.14 -21.39
N ALA A 838 -0.26 1.55 -20.14
CA ALA A 838 0.68 2.62 -19.82
C ALA A 838 2.12 2.12 -20.01
N ALA A 839 3.04 3.01 -20.40
CA ALA A 839 4.44 2.65 -20.63
C ALA A 839 5.20 2.26 -19.34
N ASN A 840 4.81 2.83 -18.19
CA ASN A 840 5.40 2.62 -16.88
C ASN A 840 4.38 3.02 -15.76
N GLN A 841 4.79 2.93 -14.49
CA GLN A 841 4.02 3.41 -13.32
C GLN A 841 4.57 4.72 -12.71
N ILE A 842 5.59 5.34 -13.31
CA ILE A 842 6.29 6.51 -12.75
C ILE A 842 5.83 7.84 -13.36
N ASP A 843 5.37 7.83 -14.62
CA ASP A 843 4.83 9.01 -15.28
C ASP A 843 3.47 9.35 -14.68
N LEU A 844 3.29 10.61 -14.26
CA LEU A 844 2.10 11.08 -13.54
C LEU A 844 1.81 10.24 -12.28
N ALA A 845 2.85 9.73 -11.60
CA ALA A 845 2.69 8.93 -10.38
C ALA A 845 2.00 9.72 -9.26
N GLU A 846 1.38 8.98 -8.35
CA GLU A 846 0.80 9.51 -7.12
C GLU A 846 1.84 10.27 -6.29
N GLY A 847 1.46 11.44 -5.76
CA GLY A 847 2.37 12.37 -5.09
C GLY A 847 3.12 13.33 -6.04
N THR A 848 2.83 13.32 -7.35
CA THR A 848 3.32 14.34 -8.31
C THR A 848 2.79 15.72 -7.94
N LEU A 849 3.64 16.75 -8.00
CA LEU A 849 3.30 18.16 -7.74
C LEU A 849 3.57 19.02 -8.98
N LEU A 850 2.55 19.71 -9.49
CA LEU A 850 2.61 20.62 -10.64
C LEU A 850 2.44 22.07 -10.18
N SER A 851 3.44 22.90 -10.47
CA SER A 851 3.40 24.36 -10.25
C SER A 851 2.33 25.01 -11.15
N PRO A 852 1.83 26.21 -10.84
CA PRO A 852 0.90 26.93 -11.72
C PRO A 852 1.39 27.01 -13.17
N GLY A 853 0.53 26.64 -14.13
CA GLY A 853 0.85 26.54 -15.55
C GLY A 853 1.76 25.36 -15.96
N GLN A 854 2.22 24.52 -15.03
CA GLN A 854 3.05 23.36 -15.32
C GLN A 854 2.19 22.17 -15.78
N SER A 855 2.66 21.49 -16.82
CA SER A 855 2.13 20.20 -17.27
C SER A 855 3.13 19.07 -17.08
N GLN A 856 2.63 17.85 -16.90
CA GLN A 856 3.40 16.61 -17.04
C GLN A 856 2.61 15.63 -17.91
N THR A 857 3.31 14.66 -18.53
CA THR A 857 2.70 13.68 -19.44
C THR A 857 3.10 12.24 -19.11
N ALA A 858 2.22 11.29 -19.42
CA ALA A 858 2.51 9.87 -19.52
C ALA A 858 2.25 9.35 -20.94
N VAL A 859 2.91 8.26 -21.32
CA VAL A 859 2.64 7.57 -22.60
C VAL A 859 1.75 6.36 -22.37
N LEU A 860 0.67 6.25 -23.14
CA LEU A 860 -0.13 5.04 -23.25
C LEU A 860 -0.04 4.51 -24.68
N THR A 861 -0.04 3.19 -24.82
CA THR A 861 0.06 2.50 -26.11
C THR A 861 -1.09 1.53 -26.26
N CYS A 862 -1.86 1.67 -27.35
CA CYS A 862 -2.65 0.56 -27.86
C CYS A 862 -1.79 -0.32 -28.78
N THR A 863 -1.77 -1.63 -28.56
CA THR A 863 -1.12 -2.63 -29.41
C THR A 863 -2.18 -3.65 -29.84
N VAL A 864 -2.40 -3.79 -31.14
CA VAL A 864 -3.35 -4.77 -31.68
C VAL A 864 -2.56 -5.99 -32.17
N PRO A 865 -2.87 -7.21 -31.70
CA PRO A 865 -2.15 -8.41 -32.11
C PRO A 865 -2.31 -8.69 -33.62
N LYS A 866 -1.42 -9.49 -34.20
CA LYS A 866 -1.61 -10.04 -35.55
C LYS A 866 -2.89 -10.89 -35.57
N SER A 867 -3.78 -10.59 -36.50
CA SER A 867 -5.03 -11.30 -36.72
C SER A 867 -5.23 -11.54 -38.22
N GLN A 868 -6.40 -12.07 -38.60
CA GLN A 868 -6.74 -12.28 -39.99
C GLN A 868 -7.42 -11.05 -40.62
N TRP A 869 -7.25 -10.88 -41.93
CA TRP A 869 -7.98 -9.89 -42.74
C TRP A 869 -9.50 -10.12 -42.72
N ASN A 870 -10.28 -9.09 -43.09
CA ASN A 870 -11.75 -9.17 -43.17
C ASN A 870 -12.42 -9.75 -41.89
N LEU A 871 -11.88 -9.44 -40.71
CA LEU A 871 -12.52 -9.67 -39.41
C LEU A 871 -13.36 -8.45 -38.98
N GLU A 872 -14.28 -8.67 -38.05
CA GLU A 872 -15.02 -7.59 -37.40
C GLU A 872 -14.10 -6.74 -36.51
N PRO A 873 -14.24 -5.41 -36.51
CA PRO A 873 -13.59 -4.56 -35.52
C PRO A 873 -14.00 -4.95 -34.09
N TYR A 874 -13.07 -4.85 -33.15
CA TYR A 874 -13.33 -5.14 -31.75
C TYR A 874 -12.64 -4.13 -30.82
N ASN A 875 -13.19 -3.98 -29.62
CA ASN A 875 -12.82 -2.90 -28.72
C ASN A 875 -11.96 -3.39 -27.57
N GLY A 876 -10.87 -2.67 -27.30
CA GLY A 876 -10.11 -2.77 -26.06
C GLY A 876 -10.31 -1.52 -25.20
N THR A 877 -10.53 -1.70 -23.91
CA THR A 877 -10.66 -0.60 -22.93
C THR A 877 -9.66 -0.75 -21.80
N ALA A 878 -9.21 0.38 -21.25
CA ALA A 878 -8.42 0.42 -20.02
C ALA A 878 -8.76 1.68 -19.21
N GLN A 879 -8.64 1.59 -17.89
CA GLN A 879 -8.96 2.68 -16.97
C GLN A 879 -7.69 3.21 -16.31
N TRP A 880 -7.57 4.54 -16.19
CA TRP A 880 -6.67 5.20 -15.25
C TRP A 880 -7.52 5.81 -14.14
N THR A 881 -7.25 5.45 -12.88
CA THR A 881 -7.94 6.06 -11.74
C THR A 881 -7.09 7.21 -11.21
N MET A 882 -7.62 8.44 -11.18
CA MET A 882 -6.87 9.65 -10.86
C MET A 882 -7.64 10.54 -9.89
N ASN A 883 -6.92 11.31 -9.07
CA ASN A 883 -7.50 12.27 -8.16
C ASN A 883 -6.51 13.41 -7.84
N THR A 884 -7.01 14.56 -7.39
CA THR A 884 -6.17 15.75 -7.13
C THR A 884 -6.55 16.53 -5.87
N ASN A 885 -5.87 17.64 -5.59
CA ASN A 885 -6.25 18.65 -4.59
C ASN A 885 -6.96 19.88 -5.20
N ASP A 886 -7.48 19.77 -6.42
CA ASP A 886 -8.44 20.75 -6.94
C ASP A 886 -9.76 20.61 -6.14
N PRO A 887 -10.23 21.66 -5.44
CA PRO A 887 -11.42 21.59 -4.59
C PRO A 887 -12.74 21.43 -5.37
N THR A 888 -12.69 21.45 -6.69
CA THR A 888 -13.86 21.25 -7.58
C THR A 888 -13.88 19.87 -8.24
N TRP A 889 -12.92 18.98 -7.93
CA TRP A 889 -12.76 17.67 -8.56
C TRP A 889 -12.75 16.52 -7.55
N ASP A 890 -13.68 15.58 -7.72
CA ASP A 890 -13.64 14.26 -7.06
C ASP A 890 -12.75 13.25 -7.82
N LYS A 891 -12.58 12.05 -7.24
CA LYS A 891 -11.95 10.88 -7.86
C LYS A 891 -12.50 10.56 -9.26
N GLN A 892 -11.65 10.63 -10.28
CA GLN A 892 -12.00 10.37 -11.68
C GLN A 892 -11.58 8.96 -12.13
N PHE A 893 -12.44 8.34 -12.95
CA PHE A 893 -12.18 7.07 -13.64
C PHE A 893 -12.02 7.33 -15.14
N VAL A 894 -10.80 7.70 -15.55
CA VAL A 894 -10.50 8.09 -16.92
C VAL A 894 -10.43 6.83 -17.80
N GLN A 895 -11.41 6.68 -18.69
CA GLN A 895 -11.48 5.54 -19.62
C GLN A 895 -10.69 5.84 -20.90
N PHE A 896 -9.97 4.84 -21.37
CA PHE A 896 -9.26 4.83 -22.65
C PHE A 896 -9.81 3.69 -23.51
N PHE A 897 -9.99 3.98 -24.79
CA PHE A 897 -10.64 3.10 -25.77
C PHE A 897 -9.77 2.97 -27.02
N CYS A 898 -9.65 1.74 -27.52
CA CYS A 898 -8.96 1.44 -28.76
C CYS A 898 -9.82 0.54 -29.63
N ASN A 899 -10.08 0.98 -30.86
CA ASN A 899 -10.79 0.19 -31.86
C ASN A 899 -9.76 -0.60 -32.67
N ALA A 900 -9.63 -1.89 -32.39
CA ALA A 900 -8.85 -2.80 -33.22
C ALA A 900 -9.62 -3.05 -34.53
N VAL A 901 -9.01 -2.68 -35.64
CA VAL A 901 -9.55 -2.93 -36.99
C VAL A 901 -8.63 -3.90 -37.74
N THR A 902 -9.19 -4.62 -38.69
CA THR A 902 -8.38 -5.42 -39.63
C THR A 902 -8.37 -4.80 -41.01
N GLU A 903 -7.34 -5.09 -41.80
CA GLU A 903 -7.29 -4.72 -43.21
C GLU A 903 -8.47 -5.36 -43.98
N GLN A 904 -9.00 -4.63 -44.98
CA GLN A 904 -10.18 -5.04 -45.73
C GLN A 904 -9.86 -5.27 -47.22
N ALA A 905 -10.23 -6.43 -47.75
CA ALA A 905 -10.12 -6.81 -49.15
C ALA A 905 -11.48 -6.72 -49.88
N ALA A 906 -11.44 -6.19 -51.10
CA ALA A 906 -12.57 -6.13 -52.00
C ALA A 906 -12.99 -7.54 -52.50
N PRO A 907 -14.27 -7.76 -52.91
CA PRO A 907 -15.36 -6.79 -52.96
C PRO A 907 -15.76 -6.28 -51.57
N LEU A 908 -16.08 -4.99 -51.46
CA LEU A 908 -16.47 -4.33 -50.21
C LEU A 908 -17.99 -4.13 -50.17
N LEU A 909 -18.57 -4.29 -48.99
CA LEU A 909 -19.94 -3.94 -48.67
C LEU A 909 -20.10 -2.41 -48.54
N PRO A 910 -21.35 -1.86 -48.59
CA PRO A 910 -21.59 -0.42 -48.46
C PRO A 910 -21.10 0.22 -47.14
N ASN A 911 -20.84 -0.58 -46.11
CA ASN A 911 -20.29 -0.13 -44.82
C ASN A 911 -18.74 -0.14 -44.77
N GLY A 912 -18.07 -0.48 -45.89
CA GLY A 912 -16.60 -0.53 -46.00
C GLY A 912 -15.95 -1.84 -45.53
N LEU A 913 -16.71 -2.78 -44.98
CA LEU A 913 -16.19 -4.11 -44.64
C LEU A 913 -16.05 -4.98 -45.90
N GLY A 914 -15.05 -5.87 -45.94
CA GLY A 914 -14.93 -6.87 -47.01
C GLY A 914 -16.11 -7.84 -47.00
N GLN A 915 -16.75 -8.05 -48.15
CA GLN A 915 -17.90 -8.95 -48.34
C GLN A 915 -17.58 -10.40 -47.95
N TYR A 916 -16.34 -10.83 -48.20
CA TYR A 916 -15.82 -12.14 -47.80
C TYR A 916 -15.21 -12.05 -46.40
N ARG A 917 -15.99 -12.34 -45.35
CA ARG A 917 -15.49 -12.29 -43.97
C ARG A 917 -14.65 -13.52 -43.66
N TYR A 918 -13.64 -13.40 -42.79
CA TYR A 918 -12.96 -14.60 -42.28
C TYR A 918 -13.88 -15.40 -41.38
N VAL A 919 -13.97 -16.71 -41.61
CA VAL A 919 -14.90 -17.61 -40.89
C VAL A 919 -14.18 -18.66 -40.04
N GLY A 920 -12.85 -18.73 -40.13
CA GLY A 920 -11.98 -19.54 -39.27
C GLY A 920 -10.96 -20.38 -40.03
N CYS A 921 -10.13 -21.08 -39.27
CA CYS A 921 -9.23 -22.11 -39.77
C CYS A 921 -9.96 -23.46 -39.88
N PHE A 922 -9.78 -24.17 -40.99
CA PHE A 922 -10.39 -25.48 -41.22
C PHE A 922 -9.34 -26.54 -41.55
N LYS A 923 -9.61 -27.79 -41.17
CA LYS A 923 -8.77 -28.94 -41.51
C LYS A 923 -9.03 -29.38 -42.95
N GLU A 924 -8.00 -29.35 -43.77
CA GLU A 924 -8.02 -29.80 -45.16
C GLU A 924 -7.92 -31.34 -45.23
N ASN A 925 -8.26 -31.93 -46.38
CA ASN A 925 -8.19 -33.39 -46.62
C ASN A 925 -9.06 -34.25 -45.68
N ASN A 926 -10.19 -33.71 -45.18
CA ASN A 926 -10.96 -34.30 -44.07
C ASN A 926 -12.47 -34.51 -44.38
N PRO A 927 -12.87 -35.61 -45.05
CA PRO A 927 -12.04 -36.46 -45.90
C PRO A 927 -11.89 -35.84 -47.31
N GLY A 928 -10.70 -35.92 -47.90
CA GLY A 928 -10.43 -35.40 -49.25
C GLY A 928 -10.50 -33.87 -49.38
N ARG A 929 -10.27 -33.36 -50.59
CA ARG A 929 -10.17 -31.93 -50.89
C ARG A 929 -11.48 -31.19 -50.55
N GLN A 930 -11.41 -30.17 -49.68
CA GLN A 930 -12.56 -29.46 -49.14
C GLN A 930 -13.10 -28.38 -50.08
N LEU A 931 -12.21 -27.55 -50.66
CA LEU A 931 -12.56 -26.59 -51.72
C LEU A 931 -12.17 -27.14 -53.10
N SER A 932 -13.14 -27.25 -54.01
CA SER A 932 -13.01 -28.02 -55.25
C SER A 932 -12.18 -27.36 -56.35
N THR A 933 -11.81 -26.09 -56.23
CA THR A 933 -11.20 -25.33 -57.33
C THR A 933 -9.99 -24.54 -56.87
N LEU A 934 -8.79 -24.94 -57.31
CA LEU A 934 -7.60 -24.10 -57.23
C LEU A 934 -7.77 -22.95 -58.23
N LEU A 935 -7.73 -21.71 -57.75
CA LEU A 935 -7.72 -20.53 -58.60
C LEU A 935 -6.30 -20.23 -59.12
N TYR A 936 -5.30 -20.32 -58.24
CA TYR A 936 -3.87 -20.19 -58.57
C TYR A 936 -2.97 -20.67 -57.42
N GLY A 937 -1.68 -20.85 -57.71
CA GLY A 937 -0.61 -21.04 -56.71
C GLY A 937 0.60 -20.14 -57.00
N ASP A 938 0.72 -19.02 -56.29
CA ASP A 938 1.60 -17.90 -56.62
C ASP A 938 2.48 -17.51 -55.41
N GLU A 939 3.78 -17.31 -55.61
CA GLU A 939 4.69 -16.92 -54.52
C GLU A 939 4.37 -15.52 -53.96
N THR A 940 3.66 -14.67 -54.71
CA THR A 940 3.20 -13.36 -54.27
C THR A 940 1.82 -13.38 -53.60
N ASN A 941 1.24 -14.56 -53.34
CA ASN A 941 -0.10 -14.71 -52.79
C ASN A 941 -0.34 -13.94 -51.48
N THR A 942 -1.51 -13.32 -51.39
CA THR A 942 -2.04 -12.66 -50.20
C THR A 942 -3.52 -13.03 -50.06
N ASN A 943 -4.10 -12.90 -48.86
CA ASN A 943 -5.53 -13.10 -48.66
C ASN A 943 -6.35 -12.12 -49.52
N LYS A 944 -5.86 -10.88 -49.66
CA LYS A 944 -6.42 -9.89 -50.59
C LYS A 944 -6.51 -10.40 -52.03
N MET A 945 -5.44 -10.98 -52.56
CA MET A 945 -5.45 -11.53 -53.92
C MET A 945 -6.44 -12.69 -54.06
N CYS A 946 -6.49 -13.58 -53.07
CA CYS A 946 -7.35 -14.74 -53.13
C CYS A 946 -8.84 -14.36 -53.05
N ILE A 947 -9.20 -13.47 -52.13
CA ILE A 947 -10.56 -12.94 -51.96
C ILE A 947 -11.04 -12.23 -53.24
N ASN A 948 -10.20 -11.39 -53.85
CA ASN A 948 -10.52 -10.75 -55.13
C ASN A 948 -10.78 -11.79 -56.24
N ALA A 949 -9.95 -12.83 -56.32
CA ALA A 949 -10.08 -13.88 -57.33
C ALA A 949 -11.38 -14.70 -57.15
N CYS A 950 -11.79 -15.02 -55.92
CA CYS A 950 -13.10 -15.64 -55.67
C CYS A 950 -14.25 -14.72 -56.01
N GLY A 951 -14.16 -13.43 -55.67
CA GLY A 951 -15.19 -12.43 -55.95
C GLY A 951 -15.46 -12.30 -57.45
N GLN A 952 -14.40 -12.30 -58.26
CA GLN A 952 -14.50 -12.37 -59.73
C GLN A 952 -15.06 -13.70 -60.23
N LYS A 953 -14.84 -14.80 -59.49
CA LYS A 953 -15.35 -16.15 -59.82
C LYS A 953 -16.81 -16.39 -59.37
N GLY A 954 -17.33 -15.59 -58.43
CA GLY A 954 -18.63 -15.78 -57.80
C GLY A 954 -18.71 -17.01 -56.90
N SER A 955 -17.62 -17.37 -56.21
CA SER A 955 -17.57 -18.55 -55.32
C SER A 955 -17.96 -18.20 -53.88
N THR A 956 -18.84 -18.96 -53.22
CA THR A 956 -19.30 -18.66 -51.85
C THR A 956 -18.17 -18.64 -50.82
N PHE A 957 -17.14 -19.48 -50.98
CA PHE A 957 -16.01 -19.60 -50.07
C PHE A 957 -14.67 -19.43 -50.80
N CYS A 958 -13.73 -18.76 -50.14
CA CYS A 958 -12.30 -18.72 -50.44
C CYS A 958 -11.52 -19.43 -49.36
N GLY A 959 -10.42 -20.07 -49.73
CA GLY A 959 -9.46 -20.58 -48.76
C GLY A 959 -8.03 -20.39 -49.23
N THR A 960 -7.19 -19.79 -48.40
CA THR A 960 -5.75 -19.73 -48.66
C THR A 960 -5.03 -20.88 -47.95
N GLN A 961 -4.11 -21.52 -48.68
CA GLN A 961 -3.39 -22.70 -48.20
C GLN A 961 -1.90 -22.63 -48.55
N TYR A 962 -1.06 -23.31 -47.77
CA TYR A 962 0.37 -23.53 -48.04
C TYR A 962 1.15 -22.25 -48.41
N ARG A 963 0.81 -21.11 -47.77
CA ARG A 963 1.37 -19.76 -48.05
C ARG A 963 0.96 -19.17 -49.41
N ARG A 964 0.98 -19.98 -50.48
CA ARG A 964 0.94 -19.57 -51.89
C ARG A 964 -0.35 -19.88 -52.64
N GLU A 965 -1.20 -20.76 -52.12
CA GLU A 965 -2.35 -21.29 -52.87
C GLU A 965 -3.64 -20.53 -52.54
N CYS A 966 -4.46 -20.29 -53.56
CA CYS A 966 -5.82 -19.80 -53.42
C CYS A 966 -6.82 -20.81 -53.97
N TRP A 967 -7.73 -21.26 -53.13
CA TRP A 967 -8.79 -22.20 -53.43
C TRP A 967 -10.16 -21.53 -53.29
N SER A 968 -11.15 -21.99 -54.06
CA SER A 968 -12.53 -21.56 -53.94
C SER A 968 -13.53 -22.71 -54.10
N GLY A 969 -14.76 -22.48 -53.64
CA GLY A 969 -15.87 -23.42 -53.79
C GLY A 969 -17.18 -22.88 -53.21
N ASN A 970 -18.27 -23.62 -53.42
CA ASN A 970 -19.62 -23.26 -52.97
C ASN A 970 -20.14 -24.17 -51.83
N LYS A 971 -19.23 -24.90 -51.17
CA LYS A 971 -19.51 -25.75 -50.02
C LYS A 971 -18.52 -25.40 -48.91
N ILE A 972 -19.00 -25.35 -47.67
CA ILE A 972 -18.14 -25.14 -46.50
C ILE A 972 -17.31 -26.40 -46.21
N PRO A 973 -16.02 -26.28 -45.85
CA PRO A 973 -15.23 -27.39 -45.31
C PRO A 973 -15.82 -27.96 -44.01
N ASN A 974 -15.61 -29.25 -43.78
CA ASN A 974 -16.36 -30.01 -42.76
C ASN A 974 -15.95 -29.75 -41.31
N LEU A 975 -14.69 -29.35 -41.06
CA LEU A 975 -14.13 -29.27 -39.70
C LEU A 975 -13.38 -27.96 -39.49
N LYS A 976 -14.02 -27.02 -38.79
CA LYS A 976 -13.35 -25.85 -38.20
C LYS A 976 -12.49 -26.28 -37.00
N VAL A 977 -11.33 -25.66 -36.84
CA VAL A 977 -10.37 -25.89 -35.75
C VAL A 977 -9.96 -24.57 -35.08
N ASP A 978 -9.15 -24.63 -34.01
CA ASP A 978 -8.52 -23.44 -33.42
C ASP A 978 -7.62 -22.74 -34.47
N ASP A 979 -7.77 -21.43 -34.62
CA ASP A 979 -7.09 -20.62 -35.63
C ASP A 979 -5.56 -20.69 -35.55
N LYS A 980 -4.98 -21.05 -34.39
CA LYS A 980 -3.54 -21.35 -34.23
C LYS A 980 -3.03 -22.47 -35.15
N ASN A 981 -3.91 -23.31 -35.69
CA ASN A 981 -3.53 -24.33 -36.66
C ASN A 981 -3.28 -23.77 -38.06
N CYS A 982 -3.81 -22.57 -38.34
CA CYS A 982 -3.44 -21.77 -39.50
C CYS A 982 -2.24 -20.89 -39.11
N ASN A 983 -1.07 -21.52 -39.10
CA ASN A 983 0.21 -20.99 -38.63
C ASN A 983 1.17 -20.58 -39.76
N PHE A 984 0.71 -20.54 -41.02
CA PHE A 984 1.52 -20.14 -42.15
C PHE A 984 1.25 -18.69 -42.55
N ASP A 985 2.31 -17.89 -42.65
CA ASP A 985 2.24 -16.57 -43.26
C ASP A 985 2.09 -16.66 -44.78
N CYS A 986 1.30 -15.77 -45.37
CA CYS A 986 1.18 -15.65 -46.81
C CYS A 986 2.52 -15.34 -47.47
N SER A 987 2.81 -15.95 -48.61
CA SER A 987 4.12 -15.84 -49.26
C SER A 987 4.39 -14.43 -49.81
N GLY A 988 3.34 -13.69 -50.19
CA GLY A 988 3.41 -12.29 -50.60
C GLY A 988 3.29 -11.25 -49.48
N ASP A 989 2.88 -11.65 -48.27
CA ASP A 989 2.82 -10.75 -47.11
C ASP A 989 2.90 -11.53 -45.78
N LEU A 990 4.02 -11.36 -45.08
CA LEU A 990 4.29 -12.04 -43.80
C LEU A 990 3.38 -11.58 -42.65
N ASN A 991 2.59 -10.52 -42.82
CA ASN A 991 1.59 -10.09 -41.82
C ASN A 991 0.27 -10.86 -41.94
N GLN A 992 0.02 -11.52 -43.07
CA GLN A 992 -1.22 -12.24 -43.37
C GLN A 992 -1.08 -13.73 -43.11
N ILE A 993 -2.18 -14.43 -42.79
CA ILE A 993 -2.19 -15.87 -42.49
C ILE A 993 -2.84 -16.64 -43.65
N CYS A 994 -2.12 -17.55 -44.29
CA CYS A 994 -2.53 -18.33 -45.47
C CYS A 994 -2.49 -19.85 -45.21
N GLY A 995 -3.41 -20.33 -44.37
CA GLY A 995 -3.50 -21.73 -43.96
C GLY A 995 -2.45 -22.11 -42.93
N GLY A 996 -2.11 -23.40 -42.85
CA GLY A 996 -1.12 -23.90 -41.91
C GLY A 996 -0.87 -25.41 -41.99
N ASN A 997 0.07 -25.89 -41.17
CA ASN A 997 0.29 -27.31 -40.90
C ASN A 997 -0.05 -27.74 -39.46
N GLY A 998 -0.68 -26.86 -38.68
CA GLY A 998 -1.09 -27.15 -37.30
C GLY A 998 0.01 -26.86 -36.29
N ILE A 999 -0.39 -26.74 -35.02
CA ILE A 999 0.55 -26.54 -33.91
C ILE A 999 1.56 -27.71 -33.84
N ASP A 1000 1.08 -28.93 -34.07
CA ASP A 1000 1.89 -30.17 -34.08
C ASP A 1000 2.63 -30.41 -35.41
N GLY A 1001 2.53 -29.49 -36.37
CA GLY A 1001 3.23 -29.52 -37.67
C GLY A 1001 2.81 -30.61 -38.67
N ALA A 1002 1.93 -31.55 -38.28
CA ALA A 1002 1.60 -32.77 -39.03
C ALA A 1002 0.27 -32.71 -39.82
N GLY A 1003 -0.42 -31.57 -39.85
CA GLY A 1003 -1.70 -31.42 -40.55
C GLY A 1003 -1.62 -30.59 -41.83
N ALA A 1004 -2.79 -30.34 -42.41
CA ALA A 1004 -3.00 -29.40 -43.51
C ALA A 1004 -4.24 -28.57 -43.18
N TYR A 1005 -4.10 -27.26 -43.19
CA TYR A 1005 -5.16 -26.34 -42.76
C TYR A 1005 -5.31 -25.17 -43.73
N ILE A 1006 -6.54 -24.70 -43.87
CA ILE A 1006 -6.94 -23.66 -44.81
C ILE A 1006 -7.57 -22.49 -44.07
N SER A 1007 -7.10 -21.27 -44.35
CA SER A 1007 -7.69 -20.03 -43.81
C SER A 1007 -8.89 -19.67 -44.66
N LEU A 1008 -10.10 -19.85 -44.12
CA LEU A 1008 -11.34 -19.75 -44.90
C LEU A 1008 -12.06 -18.41 -44.74
N PHE A 1009 -12.50 -17.85 -45.86
CA PHE A 1009 -13.35 -16.67 -45.93
C PHE A 1009 -14.66 -17.01 -46.66
N ALA A 1010 -15.77 -16.39 -46.29
CA ALA A 1010 -17.09 -16.64 -46.89
C ALA A 1010 -17.78 -15.35 -47.31
N ASP A 1011 -18.40 -15.36 -48.48
CA ASP A 1011 -19.27 -14.30 -48.98
C ASP A 1011 -20.53 -14.19 -48.11
N THR A 1012 -20.64 -13.11 -47.33
CA THR A 1012 -21.76 -12.85 -46.43
C THR A 1012 -23.09 -12.54 -47.12
N LEU A 1013 -23.09 -12.34 -48.44
CA LEU A 1013 -24.33 -12.22 -49.23
C LEU A 1013 -24.80 -13.58 -49.75
N ALA A 1014 -23.94 -14.61 -49.75
CA ALA A 1014 -24.22 -15.94 -50.27
C ALA A 1014 -24.21 -17.06 -49.21
N TRP A 1015 -23.73 -16.79 -47.99
CA TRP A 1015 -23.73 -17.72 -46.86
C TRP A 1015 -24.31 -17.06 -45.60
N ASP A 1016 -25.22 -17.77 -44.93
CA ASP A 1016 -26.01 -17.28 -43.79
C ASP A 1016 -25.34 -17.48 -42.41
N GLY A 1017 -24.09 -17.94 -42.39
CA GLY A 1017 -23.36 -18.27 -41.17
C GLY A 1017 -23.58 -19.68 -40.65
N THR A 1018 -24.41 -20.51 -41.28
CA THR A 1018 -24.69 -21.87 -40.78
C THR A 1018 -23.63 -22.89 -41.20
N PHE A 1019 -23.08 -23.58 -40.20
CA PHE A 1019 -22.18 -24.74 -40.36
C PHE A 1019 -23.02 -26.01 -40.48
N GLY A 1020 -23.67 -26.20 -41.63
CA GLY A 1020 -24.50 -27.37 -41.89
C GLY A 1020 -23.68 -28.66 -41.92
N THR A 1021 -23.91 -29.57 -40.97
CA THR A 1021 -23.42 -30.95 -41.04
C THR A 1021 -24.05 -31.65 -42.24
N ILE A 1022 -23.23 -32.19 -43.16
CA ILE A 1022 -23.76 -32.96 -44.30
C ILE A 1022 -24.20 -34.34 -43.79
N GLY A 1023 -25.51 -34.56 -43.64
CA GLY A 1023 -26.03 -35.86 -43.20
C GLY A 1023 -27.54 -35.98 -42.95
N GLY A 1024 -28.37 -35.78 -43.97
CA GLY A 1024 -29.73 -36.35 -44.05
C GLY A 1024 -30.89 -35.60 -43.37
N ASP A 1025 -32.03 -35.60 -44.07
CA ASP A 1025 -33.40 -35.24 -43.70
C ASP A 1025 -33.76 -33.85 -43.13
N ASP A 1026 -34.92 -33.35 -43.59
CA ASP A 1026 -35.56 -32.09 -43.19
C ASP A 1026 -36.14 -32.15 -41.76
N GLY A 1027 -35.26 -32.24 -40.76
CA GLY A 1027 -35.60 -32.07 -39.34
C GLY A 1027 -35.69 -30.58 -38.93
N PRO A 1028 -36.56 -30.22 -37.97
CA PRO A 1028 -36.80 -28.82 -37.62
C PRO A 1028 -35.56 -28.14 -37.02
N LYS A 1029 -35.21 -26.98 -37.57
CA LYS A 1029 -34.07 -26.17 -37.14
C LYS A 1029 -34.24 -25.72 -35.68
N GLY A 1030 -33.16 -25.83 -34.90
CA GLY A 1030 -33.09 -25.25 -33.55
C GLY A 1030 -33.30 -23.72 -33.57
N PRO A 1031 -33.69 -23.11 -32.45
CA PRO A 1031 -34.10 -21.71 -32.40
C PRO A 1031 -32.95 -20.78 -32.77
N TYR A 1032 -33.05 -20.12 -33.92
CA TYR A 1032 -32.18 -19.02 -34.31
C TYR A 1032 -32.78 -17.70 -33.83
N VAL A 1033 -31.93 -16.78 -33.37
CA VAL A 1033 -32.37 -15.42 -33.05
C VAL A 1033 -32.47 -14.64 -34.36
N ASN A 1034 -33.68 -14.21 -34.74
CA ASN A 1034 -33.87 -13.40 -35.93
C ASN A 1034 -33.06 -12.08 -35.79
N PRO A 1035 -32.21 -11.69 -36.76
CA PRO A 1035 -31.35 -10.50 -36.62
C PRO A 1035 -32.14 -9.19 -36.56
N GLY A 1036 -33.43 -9.21 -36.95
CA GLY A 1036 -34.30 -8.06 -36.99
C GLY A 1036 -34.61 -7.59 -38.41
N VAL A 1037 -35.75 -6.93 -38.58
CA VAL A 1037 -36.19 -6.36 -39.86
C VAL A 1037 -36.86 -5.00 -39.66
N TYR A 1038 -36.90 -4.20 -40.71
CA TYR A 1038 -37.56 -2.89 -40.76
C TYR A 1038 -37.14 -1.85 -39.70
N GLY A 1039 -36.00 -2.02 -39.03
CA GLY A 1039 -35.46 -1.08 -38.03
C GLY A 1039 -35.59 -1.54 -36.57
N TYR A 1040 -36.02 -2.77 -36.32
CA TYR A 1040 -35.96 -3.42 -35.02
C TYR A 1040 -34.81 -4.42 -35.02
N ASN A 1041 -34.09 -4.53 -33.90
CA ASN A 1041 -33.08 -5.55 -33.65
C ASN A 1041 -33.62 -6.51 -32.58
N SER A 1042 -33.26 -7.80 -32.64
CA SER A 1042 -33.59 -8.71 -31.54
C SER A 1042 -32.69 -8.46 -30.33
N ILE A 1043 -33.31 -8.44 -29.15
CA ILE A 1043 -32.65 -8.18 -27.86
C ILE A 1043 -32.60 -9.41 -26.94
N GLY A 1044 -33.07 -10.57 -27.41
CA GLY A 1044 -33.04 -11.85 -26.68
C GLY A 1044 -34.42 -12.46 -26.41
N CYS A 1045 -34.44 -13.62 -25.76
CA CYS A 1045 -35.65 -14.29 -25.31
C CYS A 1045 -35.99 -13.87 -23.87
N TYR A 1046 -37.23 -13.47 -23.63
CA TYR A 1046 -37.72 -13.03 -22.32
C TYR A 1046 -38.95 -13.86 -21.94
N THR A 1047 -39.07 -14.20 -20.65
CA THR A 1047 -40.22 -14.92 -20.13
C THR A 1047 -41.43 -14.00 -19.98
N GLU A 1048 -42.63 -14.56 -20.22
CA GLU A 1048 -43.89 -13.90 -19.85
C GLU A 1048 -43.97 -13.75 -18.31
N ALA A 1049 -44.71 -12.75 -17.81
CA ALA A 1049 -44.84 -12.55 -16.37
C ALA A 1049 -45.80 -13.58 -15.76
N THR A 1050 -45.54 -14.02 -14.52
CA THR A 1050 -46.33 -15.07 -13.83
C THR A 1050 -47.83 -14.76 -13.69
N THR A 1051 -48.24 -13.50 -13.83
CA THR A 1051 -49.65 -13.07 -13.84
C THR A 1051 -49.99 -12.09 -14.97
N GLY A 1052 -49.26 -12.10 -16.10
CA GLY A 1052 -49.53 -11.17 -17.20
C GLY A 1052 -48.65 -11.35 -18.45
N ARG A 1053 -49.02 -10.68 -19.53
CA ARG A 1053 -48.28 -10.72 -20.81
C ARG A 1053 -47.24 -9.58 -20.89
N ALA A 1054 -46.09 -9.84 -21.50
CA ALA A 1054 -44.90 -9.00 -21.45
C ALA A 1054 -44.98 -7.71 -22.29
N LEU A 1055 -45.58 -7.73 -23.49
CA LEU A 1055 -45.33 -6.70 -24.51
C LEU A 1055 -46.51 -5.84 -25.01
N ARG A 1056 -46.39 -4.53 -24.85
CA ARG A 1056 -47.47 -3.50 -24.82
C ARG A 1056 -48.59 -3.46 -25.90
N THR A 1057 -48.61 -4.21 -27.00
CA THR A 1057 -49.82 -4.33 -27.88
C THR A 1057 -49.86 -5.66 -28.64
N GLY A 1058 -51.07 -6.20 -28.88
CA GLY A 1058 -51.31 -7.32 -29.79
C GLY A 1058 -51.87 -6.91 -31.16
N LYS A 1059 -51.42 -7.58 -32.23
CA LYS A 1059 -51.92 -7.41 -33.62
C LYS A 1059 -52.05 -8.78 -34.28
N GLY A 1060 -53.21 -9.05 -34.88
CA GLY A 1060 -53.42 -10.22 -35.73
C GLY A 1060 -52.77 -10.03 -37.11
N VAL A 1061 -52.20 -11.10 -37.66
CA VAL A 1061 -51.68 -11.17 -39.03
C VAL A 1061 -52.11 -12.49 -39.65
N ASP A 1062 -52.63 -12.45 -40.88
CA ASP A 1062 -53.23 -13.63 -41.55
C ASP A 1062 -52.18 -14.71 -41.92
N SER A 1063 -50.90 -14.36 -41.88
CA SER A 1063 -49.77 -15.27 -42.06
C SER A 1063 -48.70 -14.96 -41.01
N PRO A 1064 -48.58 -15.75 -39.92
CA PRO A 1064 -47.80 -15.40 -38.73
C PRO A 1064 -46.29 -15.67 -38.91
N THR A 1065 -45.64 -14.83 -39.71
CA THR A 1065 -44.17 -14.77 -39.78
C THR A 1065 -43.64 -13.63 -38.90
N VAL A 1066 -42.38 -13.74 -38.45
CA VAL A 1066 -41.71 -12.65 -37.70
C VAL A 1066 -41.71 -11.35 -38.51
N ALA A 1067 -41.46 -11.41 -39.82
CA ALA A 1067 -41.48 -10.24 -40.69
C ALA A 1067 -42.86 -9.55 -40.73
N ASN A 1068 -43.95 -10.32 -40.88
CA ASN A 1068 -45.31 -9.79 -40.90
C ASN A 1068 -45.70 -9.20 -39.53
N CYS A 1069 -45.30 -9.85 -38.43
CA CYS A 1069 -45.52 -9.35 -37.07
C CYS A 1069 -44.79 -8.02 -36.81
N VAL A 1070 -43.51 -7.93 -37.20
CA VAL A 1070 -42.71 -6.69 -37.08
C VAL A 1070 -43.27 -5.59 -37.99
N GLN A 1071 -43.69 -5.91 -39.21
CA GLN A 1071 -44.31 -4.95 -40.14
C GLN A 1071 -45.64 -4.39 -39.59
N ALA A 1072 -46.48 -5.23 -39.00
CA ALA A 1072 -47.72 -4.80 -38.34
C ALA A 1072 -47.45 -3.91 -37.11
N CYS A 1073 -46.39 -4.19 -36.35
CA CYS A 1073 -45.96 -3.35 -35.22
C CYS A 1073 -45.38 -2.01 -35.68
N LYS A 1074 -44.61 -2.01 -36.79
CA LYS A 1074 -44.10 -0.77 -37.40
C LYS A 1074 -45.22 0.12 -37.94
N ALA A 1075 -46.22 -0.46 -38.58
CA ALA A 1075 -47.41 0.26 -39.05
C ALA A 1075 -48.24 0.86 -37.89
N GLY A 1076 -48.09 0.34 -36.67
CA GLY A 1076 -48.64 0.90 -35.44
C GLY A 1076 -47.70 1.84 -34.67
N SER A 1077 -46.53 2.17 -35.21
CA SER A 1077 -45.50 3.02 -34.57
C SER A 1077 -44.98 2.54 -33.21
N PHE A 1078 -45.01 1.23 -32.93
CA PHE A 1078 -44.44 0.66 -31.70
C PHE A 1078 -42.91 0.60 -31.76
N THR A 1079 -42.19 0.67 -30.63
CA THR A 1079 -40.71 0.60 -30.60
C THR A 1079 -40.15 -0.77 -30.16
N ALA A 1080 -41.02 -1.70 -29.76
CA ALA A 1080 -40.66 -3.08 -29.41
C ALA A 1080 -41.76 -4.07 -29.87
N THR A 1081 -41.38 -5.31 -30.18
CA THR A 1081 -42.28 -6.37 -30.67
C THR A 1081 -41.74 -7.76 -30.29
N ALA A 1082 -42.61 -8.75 -30.17
CA ALA A 1082 -42.28 -10.14 -29.84
C ALA A 1082 -43.19 -11.09 -30.63
N ALA A 1083 -42.68 -12.27 -30.97
CA ALA A 1083 -43.40 -13.29 -31.73
C ALA A 1083 -43.37 -14.64 -31.00
N THR A 1084 -44.49 -15.35 -30.98
CA THR A 1084 -44.64 -16.64 -30.29
C THR A 1084 -45.10 -17.73 -31.25
N THR A 1085 -44.35 -18.83 -31.35
CA THR A 1085 -44.69 -20.02 -32.14
C THR A 1085 -44.87 -21.24 -31.24
N SER A 1086 -46.10 -21.73 -31.09
CA SER A 1086 -46.41 -22.92 -30.27
C SER A 1086 -46.49 -24.19 -31.12
N LEU A 1087 -45.48 -25.05 -31.05
CA LEU A 1087 -45.52 -26.42 -31.60
C LEU A 1087 -44.73 -27.39 -30.69
N LEU A 1088 -45.30 -27.68 -29.52
CA LEU A 1088 -44.97 -28.89 -28.76
C LEU A 1088 -46.16 -29.33 -27.88
N ASP A 1089 -47.26 -29.70 -28.51
CA ASP A 1089 -48.37 -30.42 -27.87
C ASP A 1089 -48.85 -31.54 -28.81
N LEU A 1090 -48.89 -32.77 -28.29
CA LEU A 1090 -49.31 -33.95 -29.04
C LEU A 1090 -50.70 -34.41 -28.57
N PHE A 1091 -51.66 -34.40 -29.51
CA PHE A 1091 -53.04 -34.92 -29.50
C PHE A 1091 -54.22 -33.91 -29.47
N LEU A 1092 -55.17 -34.19 -30.38
CA LEU A 1092 -56.55 -33.69 -30.52
C LEU A 1092 -56.82 -32.27 -31.08
N ARG A 1093 -56.89 -32.22 -32.42
CA ARG A 1093 -57.89 -31.50 -33.25
C ARG A 1093 -58.70 -30.34 -32.60
N LEU A 1094 -58.43 -29.08 -32.98
CA LEU A 1094 -59.08 -28.37 -34.10
C LEU A 1094 -58.69 -26.87 -34.15
N SER A 1095 -58.29 -26.40 -35.34
CA SER A 1095 -58.32 -25.01 -35.86
C SER A 1095 -58.44 -23.82 -34.88
N GLY A 1096 -57.36 -23.05 -34.72
CA GLY A 1096 -57.38 -21.70 -34.14
C GLY A 1096 -56.05 -20.96 -34.38
N SER A 1097 -56.11 -19.69 -34.81
CA SER A 1097 -54.93 -18.86 -35.09
C SER A 1097 -54.27 -18.33 -33.81
N VAL A 1098 -52.93 -18.31 -33.77
CA VAL A 1098 -52.13 -17.93 -32.58
C VAL A 1098 -51.77 -16.43 -32.61
N PRO A 1099 -52.10 -15.64 -31.57
CA PRO A 1099 -51.80 -14.21 -31.52
C PRO A 1099 -50.56 -13.85 -30.66
N CYS A 1100 -49.72 -12.94 -31.17
CA CYS A 1100 -48.68 -12.24 -30.40
C CYS A 1100 -49.33 -11.12 -29.55
N SER A 1101 -49.01 -10.97 -28.25
CA SER A 1101 -49.73 -10.02 -27.38
C SER A 1101 -49.03 -9.49 -26.11
N ALA A 1102 -49.48 -8.31 -25.67
CA ALA A 1102 -49.95 -7.94 -24.32
C ALA A 1102 -50.62 -6.55 -24.36
N THR A 1103 -51.41 -6.14 -23.34
CA THR A 1103 -51.54 -4.72 -22.87
C THR A 1103 -52.14 -4.67 -21.46
N VAL A 1104 -51.73 -3.67 -20.68
CA VAL A 1104 -52.25 -3.25 -19.36
C VAL A 1104 -52.41 -1.71 -19.44
N THR A 1105 -53.56 -1.12 -19.08
CA THR A 1105 -53.76 -0.50 -17.73
C THR A 1105 -55.23 -0.30 -17.30
N ARG A 1106 -55.55 -0.79 -16.08
CA ARG A 1106 -56.20 -0.15 -14.88
C ARG A 1106 -57.29 0.95 -15.05
N PRO A 1107 -58.18 1.19 -14.05
CA PRO A 1107 -58.21 0.65 -12.67
C PRO A 1107 -59.60 0.15 -12.15
N SER A 1108 -59.61 -0.79 -11.18
CA SER A 1108 -60.66 -0.83 -10.14
C SER A 1108 -60.31 -1.80 -8.98
N PHE A 1109 -60.75 -1.41 -7.78
CA PHE A 1109 -60.76 -2.12 -6.50
C PHE A 1109 -61.14 -3.62 -6.56
N ALA A 1110 -60.46 -4.46 -5.76
CA ALA A 1110 -61.06 -5.15 -4.61
C ALA A 1110 -60.00 -5.94 -3.78
N ARG A 1111 -60.40 -6.37 -2.59
CA ARG A 1111 -59.62 -6.99 -1.50
C ARG A 1111 -59.99 -8.49 -1.37
N PHE A 1112 -59.29 -9.25 -0.51
CA PHE A 1112 -59.61 -10.62 -0.05
C PHE A 1112 -59.27 -11.77 -1.03
N GLU A 1113 -58.85 -12.98 -0.61
CA GLU A 1113 -58.22 -13.45 0.65
C GLU A 1113 -57.44 -14.77 0.35
N PHE A 1114 -56.95 -15.47 1.38
CA PHE A 1114 -56.19 -16.73 1.27
C PHE A 1114 -57.02 -17.89 0.69
N ASP A 1115 -56.35 -18.89 0.09
CA ASP A 1115 -56.33 -20.22 0.71
C ASP A 1115 -55.18 -21.14 0.25
N TYR A 1116 -54.69 -21.95 1.17
CA TYR A 1116 -53.74 -23.04 0.94
C TYR A 1116 -54.48 -24.32 0.61
N GLN A 1117 -53.96 -25.14 -0.31
CA GLN A 1117 -54.09 -26.60 -0.17
C GLN A 1117 -52.75 -27.29 -0.48
N PHE A 1118 -52.17 -27.88 0.56
CA PHE A 1118 -51.18 -28.94 0.45
C PHE A 1118 -51.84 -30.22 -0.07
N PHE A 1119 -51.05 -31.06 -0.75
CA PHE A 1119 -51.18 -32.50 -0.57
C PHE A 1119 -49.79 -33.12 -0.43
N ASP A 1120 -49.62 -33.90 0.63
CA ASP A 1120 -48.49 -34.79 0.88
C ASP A 1120 -48.47 -35.92 -0.19
N GLY A 1121 -47.38 -36.66 -0.42
CA GLY A 1121 -46.07 -36.68 0.24
C GLY A 1121 -45.25 -37.89 -0.25
N GLU A 1122 -44.44 -38.44 0.65
CA GLU A 1122 -43.59 -39.65 0.51
C GLU A 1122 -42.24 -39.51 -0.23
N CYS A 1123 -41.17 -39.56 0.59
CA CYS A 1123 -39.82 -39.92 0.17
C CYS A 1123 -39.71 -41.45 0.06
N LEU A 1124 -38.93 -41.95 -0.91
CA LEU A 1124 -38.18 -43.19 -0.74
C LEU A 1124 -36.72 -43.00 -1.17
N ASP A 1125 -35.84 -43.65 -0.42
CA ASP A 1125 -34.40 -43.40 -0.35
C ASP A 1125 -33.57 -44.34 -1.27
N GLN A 1126 -32.29 -43.98 -1.41
CA GLN A 1126 -31.20 -44.65 -2.11
C GLN A 1126 -31.25 -46.19 -2.22
N GLN A 1127 -30.83 -46.73 -3.37
CA GLN A 1127 -29.43 -47.18 -3.56
C GLN A 1127 -29.22 -47.79 -4.96
N GLN A 1128 -28.43 -47.12 -5.81
CA GLN A 1128 -27.29 -47.68 -6.57
C GLN A 1128 -26.83 -46.69 -7.65
N TYR A 1129 -25.77 -45.94 -7.36
CA TYR A 1129 -24.67 -45.69 -8.31
C TYR A 1129 -23.46 -45.17 -7.52
N ARG A 1130 -22.69 -46.13 -6.99
CA ARG A 1130 -21.35 -45.90 -6.44
C ARG A 1130 -20.47 -47.03 -6.94
N GLU A 1131 -19.54 -46.72 -7.83
CA GLU A 1131 -18.13 -47.16 -7.83
C GLU A 1131 -17.43 -46.85 -9.17
N GLN A 1132 -16.12 -46.57 -9.07
CA GLN A 1132 -15.10 -46.54 -10.16
C GLN A 1132 -15.34 -45.53 -11.29
N GLN A 1133 -14.56 -44.47 -11.52
CA GLN A 1133 -13.18 -44.09 -11.15
C GLN A 1133 -12.04 -45.02 -11.61
N TYR A 1134 -10.98 -44.36 -12.11
CA TYR A 1134 -9.74 -44.88 -12.71
C TYR A 1134 -9.92 -45.43 -14.16
N ASP A 1135 -9.06 -45.09 -15.12
CA ASP A 1135 -7.59 -45.03 -14.98
C ASP A 1135 -6.89 -43.78 -15.55
N ILE A 1136 -5.79 -43.38 -14.89
CA ILE A 1136 -4.73 -42.52 -15.43
C ILE A 1136 -3.47 -43.40 -15.52
N GLN A 1137 -3.32 -44.14 -16.62
CA GLN A 1137 -2.08 -44.78 -17.08
C GLN A 1137 -2.17 -44.93 -18.63
N TYR A 1138 -1.10 -44.84 -19.44
CA TYR A 1138 0.32 -44.85 -19.11
C TYR A 1138 1.19 -44.27 -20.24
N TRP A 1139 2.48 -44.07 -19.94
CA TRP A 1139 3.59 -44.03 -20.90
C TRP A 1139 3.76 -42.81 -21.83
N ILE A 1140 4.38 -41.80 -21.23
CA ILE A 1140 5.56 -41.11 -21.79
C ILE A 1140 6.46 -42.06 -22.60
N TRP A 1141 7.11 -41.51 -23.64
CA TRP A 1141 8.16 -42.12 -24.47
C TRP A 1141 7.68 -43.25 -25.42
N LYS A 1142 7.71 -43.01 -26.73
CA LYS A 1142 8.98 -42.81 -27.44
C LYS A 1142 8.83 -42.01 -28.74
N HIS A 1143 9.85 -41.18 -29.00
CA HIS A 1143 10.35 -40.80 -30.34
C HIS A 1143 9.46 -39.83 -31.15
N PHE A 1144 9.99 -38.78 -31.81
CA PHE A 1144 11.36 -38.26 -31.84
C PHE A 1144 11.35 -36.81 -32.38
N LYS A 1145 12.19 -35.94 -31.79
CA LYS A 1145 12.54 -34.57 -32.20
C LYS A 1145 11.49 -33.48 -31.98
#